data_AF-A0A0K2ULQ3-F1
#
_entry.id   AF-A0A0K2ULQ3-F1
#
_cell.length_a   1.000
_cell.length_b   1.000
_cell.length_c   1.000
_cell.angle_alpha   90.00
_cell.angle_beta   90.00
_cell.angle_gamma   90.00
#
_symmetry.space_group_name_H-M   'P 1'
#
loop_
_entity.id
_entity.type
_entity.pdbx_description
1 polymer ?
#
loop_
_entity_poly.entity_id
_entity_poly.type
_entity_poly.pdbx_seq_one_letter_code
_entity_poly.pdbx_strand_id
1 'polypeptide(L)'
;MTYLQKYLTLFLLKFLIGTIAKEDCKINLDSRTGNHQPFILKEKTNQVIYPKESRIITIGDGENIVIDCHGSKLSKATHYGIPSGLSKISLSCDNGAFRNSPKIVKVEILSCTSKVYPQLERKSVKCSPVGADDRLTDLDDLVLINVGFNFSSSYSPLMNICHDEKVYGTIWTHHTIRGESINNRDRTIDRPTFRTNIGRSKIYYPFTTMTQMNSQYSKSTQVKTIKKLLGIYTIMVDGKRVPIIDESRSGTHYFAKGHLSPDAAFIYSAEQDGTYFYSNVAPQFQSFNNRNWKSIESTARKWASDNKQNLEVYTGTASILKLPNKQSQPTEIKMFPSLKYVPAPMYYWKVLYDPEANEAIAFIGLNNPYERKAHNHICTNICAQTVFDDVDFYKFEAGYTMCCEVSQLRMSISSIPDLSKEGKWPELMGKLGPTPPPPTRNGCKILLDKLPEKNTPLITSNGSFLYPTYIKDEARITLVPQGSTVELNCHRSRGNFLLYKEERISKIKSVKLTCTNDKLYTEGMEVNPADYKCSSKNQPSLIITRNSKCSPEGIDKRKTDLGRITHISLGWNFRSGFIEQVELCIDELFYGTLWTKHNVVGKSIEFSDKDSDRPAFIVDETGQKRLFGKRSTNKITQAYAKKSQKKTIKEITGHTTIYGLPMIETNRKGTLFMAKGHLSPDAAFVYDGEQEGTYFFVNAAPQYQSFNNGNWRALELAVRDLAEK
;
A
#
# COMPACT_ATOMS: atom_id res chain seq x y z
N MET A 1 -10.75 32.23 80.32
CA MET A 1 -10.06 32.12 79.01
C MET A 1 -10.47 30.79 78.39
N THR A 2 -11.46 30.83 77.51
CA THR A 2 -12.23 29.67 77.03
C THR A 2 -11.51 28.97 75.88
N TYR A 3 -11.73 27.66 75.74
CA TYR A 3 -11.18 26.77 74.70
C TYR A 3 -11.21 27.36 73.27
N LEU A 4 -12.16 28.26 72.99
CA LEU A 4 -12.32 28.97 71.72
C LEU A 4 -11.12 29.86 71.37
N GLN A 5 -10.43 30.44 72.36
CA GLN A 5 -9.33 31.38 72.12
C GLN A 5 -8.02 30.66 71.73
N LYS A 6 -7.81 29.42 72.21
CA LYS A 6 -6.68 28.54 71.81
C LYS A 6 -6.86 27.97 70.40
N TYR A 7 -8.10 27.63 70.01
CA TYR A 7 -8.38 27.18 68.64
C TYR A 7 -8.20 28.32 67.64
N LEU A 8 -8.62 29.55 67.96
CA LEU A 8 -8.45 30.69 67.07
C LEU A 8 -6.96 31.05 66.86
N THR A 9 -6.12 30.92 67.89
CA THR A 9 -4.67 31.13 67.75
C THR A 9 -3.97 30.02 66.97
N LEU A 10 -4.35 28.75 67.13
CA LEU A 10 -3.81 27.64 66.32
C LEU A 10 -4.31 27.65 64.86
N PHE A 11 -5.53 28.14 64.61
CA PHE A 11 -6.08 28.28 63.26
C PHE A 11 -5.46 29.47 62.52
N LEU A 12 -5.19 30.58 63.23
CA LEU A 12 -4.48 31.74 62.69
C LEU A 12 -2.98 31.46 62.49
N LEU A 13 -2.32 30.65 63.33
CA LEU A 13 -0.92 30.23 63.12
C LEU A 13 -0.75 29.33 61.88
N LYS A 14 -1.75 28.49 61.56
CA LYS A 14 -1.77 27.69 60.32
C LYS A 14 -2.04 28.52 59.06
N PHE A 15 -2.70 29.67 59.17
CA PHE A 15 -2.91 30.60 58.06
C PHE A 15 -1.75 31.61 57.87
N LEU A 16 -0.87 31.78 58.87
CA LEU A 16 0.32 32.63 58.80
C LEU A 16 1.58 31.91 58.29
N ILE A 17 1.54 30.59 58.15
CA ILE A 17 2.54 29.83 57.37
C ILE A 17 1.86 29.45 56.05
N GLY A 18 1.64 30.46 55.20
CA GLY A 18 1.42 30.18 53.79
C GLY A 18 2.69 29.50 53.28
N THR A 19 2.67 28.16 53.15
CA THR A 19 3.67 27.46 52.36
C THR A 19 3.55 28.05 50.96
N ILE A 20 4.49 28.93 50.59
CA ILE A 20 4.62 29.42 49.23
C ILE A 20 4.71 28.17 48.37
N ALA A 21 3.67 27.90 47.58
CA ALA A 21 3.70 26.80 46.63
C ALA A 21 4.88 27.08 45.68
N LYS A 22 5.89 26.23 45.73
CA LYS A 22 7.07 26.39 44.89
C LYS A 22 6.67 26.23 43.43
N GLU A 23 7.20 27.09 42.57
CA GLU A 23 6.85 27.12 41.15
C GLU A 23 7.62 26.05 40.36
N ASP A 24 6.95 25.39 39.42
CA ASP A 24 7.57 24.49 38.45
C ASP A 24 8.46 25.24 37.45
N CYS A 25 9.52 24.60 36.98
CA CYS A 25 10.43 25.18 36.01
C CYS A 25 9.94 24.94 34.58
N LYS A 26 10.09 25.96 33.72
CA LYS A 26 9.62 25.92 32.33
C LYS A 26 10.79 26.12 31.37
N ILE A 27 10.80 25.33 30.30
CA ILE A 27 11.76 25.46 29.19
C ILE A 27 10.96 25.78 27.92
N ASN A 28 11.14 26.98 27.37
CA ASN A 28 10.49 27.35 26.12
C ASN A 28 11.37 26.96 24.92
N LEU A 29 10.95 25.93 24.18
CA LEU A 29 11.73 25.42 23.04
C LEU A 29 11.84 26.42 21.89
N ASP A 30 10.91 27.37 21.76
CA ASP A 30 10.97 28.44 20.75
C ASP A 30 11.93 29.57 21.12
N SER A 31 12.28 29.69 22.39
CA SER A 31 13.25 30.68 22.86
C SER A 31 14.70 30.18 22.80
N ARG A 32 14.94 28.98 22.25
CA ARG A 32 16.28 28.40 22.16
C ARG A 32 17.12 29.13 21.12
N THR A 33 18.21 29.75 21.56
CA THR A 33 19.11 30.54 20.69
C THR A 33 20.38 29.80 20.29
N GLY A 34 20.58 28.58 20.78
CA GLY A 34 21.77 27.76 20.51
C GLY A 34 21.81 27.21 19.08
N ASN A 35 22.96 27.33 18.41
CA ASN A 35 23.16 26.82 17.04
C ASN A 35 23.07 25.28 16.97
N HIS A 36 23.45 24.58 18.03
CA HIS A 36 23.37 23.12 18.12
C HIS A 36 22.69 22.75 19.43
N GLN A 37 21.42 22.40 19.36
CA GLN A 37 20.61 22.17 20.54
C GLN A 37 21.00 20.86 21.25
N PRO A 38 21.35 20.88 22.56
CA PRO A 38 21.51 19.66 23.34
C PRO A 38 20.18 18.95 23.59
N PHE A 39 20.25 17.66 23.92
CA PHE A 39 19.11 16.89 24.42
C PHE A 39 18.78 17.27 25.87
N ILE A 40 17.51 17.15 26.22
CA ILE A 40 16.98 17.34 27.57
C ILE A 40 16.51 15.96 28.04
N LEU A 41 17.13 15.43 29.10
CA LEU A 41 16.92 14.08 29.59
C LEU A 41 16.40 14.11 31.03
N LYS A 42 15.62 13.08 31.41
CA LYS A 42 15.32 12.80 32.82
C LYS A 42 16.58 12.27 33.50
N GLU A 43 17.01 12.87 34.61
CA GLU A 43 18.27 12.48 35.24
C GLU A 43 18.32 11.01 35.67
N LYS A 44 17.23 10.48 36.25
CA LYS A 44 17.20 9.11 36.77
C LYS A 44 17.25 8.04 35.68
N THR A 45 16.64 8.28 34.53
CA THR A 45 16.47 7.26 33.47
C THR A 45 17.28 7.55 32.21
N ASN A 46 17.86 8.75 32.08
CA ASN A 46 18.48 9.24 30.84
C ASN A 46 17.55 9.13 29.60
N GLN A 47 16.23 9.12 29.82
CA GLN A 47 15.25 9.16 28.74
C GLN A 47 15.07 10.59 28.25
N VAL A 48 14.99 10.74 26.92
CA VAL A 48 14.69 12.02 26.29
C VAL A 48 13.32 12.51 26.74
N ILE A 49 13.26 13.76 27.21
CA ILE A 49 12.01 14.46 27.52
C ILE A 49 11.51 15.06 26.22
N TYR A 50 10.26 14.78 25.86
CA TYR A 50 9.62 15.37 24.68
C TYR A 50 8.55 16.39 25.09
N PRO A 51 8.37 17.49 24.34
CA PRO A 51 7.28 18.43 24.58
C PRO A 51 5.92 17.74 24.41
N LYS A 52 4.99 18.06 25.30
CA LYS A 52 3.61 17.57 25.30
C LYS A 52 2.69 18.78 25.32
N GLU A 53 1.60 18.73 24.56
CA GLU A 53 0.56 19.78 24.43
C GLU A 53 1.03 21.12 23.85
N SER A 54 2.19 21.64 24.26
CA SER A 54 2.82 22.87 23.80
C SER A 54 4.32 22.71 23.59
N ARG A 55 4.99 23.75 23.09
CA ARG A 55 6.47 23.83 23.02
C ARG A 55 7.12 24.32 24.31
N ILE A 56 6.41 24.24 25.42
CA ILE A 56 6.92 24.50 26.77
C ILE A 56 7.02 23.16 27.51
N ILE A 57 8.24 22.81 27.93
CA ILE A 57 8.48 21.65 28.81
C ILE A 57 8.39 22.15 30.25
N THR A 58 7.54 21.51 31.05
CA THR A 58 7.40 21.79 32.48
C THR A 58 8.07 20.68 33.29
N ILE A 59 8.91 21.07 34.24
CA ILE A 59 9.64 20.20 35.15
C ILE A 59 9.20 20.55 36.58
N GLY A 60 8.76 19.56 37.35
CA GLY A 60 8.26 19.79 38.69
C GLY A 60 9.33 20.36 39.63
N ASP A 61 8.94 21.18 40.61
CA ASP A 61 9.87 21.61 41.66
C ASP A 61 10.55 20.41 42.35
N GLY A 62 11.87 20.50 42.53
CA GLY A 62 12.69 19.42 43.09
C GLY A 62 13.04 18.30 42.10
N GLU A 63 12.52 18.30 40.88
CA GLU A 63 12.94 17.36 39.83
C GLU A 63 14.25 17.79 39.17
N ASN A 64 15.00 16.80 38.67
CA ASN A 64 16.28 17.00 38.03
C ASN A 64 16.25 16.57 36.55
N ILE A 65 16.93 17.35 35.73
CA ILE A 65 17.15 17.08 34.30
C ILE A 65 18.63 17.04 33.98
N VAL A 66 18.98 16.39 32.88
CA VAL A 66 20.33 16.40 32.30
C VAL A 66 20.28 17.03 30.93
N ILE A 67 21.18 17.98 30.68
CA ILE A 67 21.42 18.54 29.36
C ILE A 67 22.64 17.83 28.76
N ASP A 68 22.49 17.16 27.63
CA ASP A 68 23.53 16.31 27.03
C ASP A 68 23.82 16.69 25.56
N CYS A 69 25.10 16.85 25.24
CA CYS A 69 25.62 17.17 23.91
C CYS A 69 26.10 15.96 23.10
N HIS A 70 25.86 14.75 23.60
CA HIS A 70 26.02 13.44 22.96
C HIS A 70 27.31 13.36 22.11
N GLY A 71 28.45 13.24 22.79
CA GLY A 71 29.77 13.16 22.17
C GLY A 71 30.44 14.50 21.86
N SER A 72 29.71 15.62 21.87
CA SER A 72 30.26 16.98 21.78
C SER A 72 30.25 17.71 23.13
N LYS A 73 30.80 18.93 23.19
CA LYS A 73 30.92 19.74 24.41
C LYS A 73 29.86 20.83 24.45
N LEU A 74 29.49 21.30 25.64
CA LEU A 74 28.68 22.52 25.80
C LEU A 74 29.50 23.76 25.42
N SER A 75 28.95 24.60 24.55
CA SER A 75 29.50 25.87 24.11
C SER A 75 29.08 27.02 25.05
N LYS A 76 29.96 28.00 25.26
CA LYS A 76 29.73 29.20 26.11
C LYS A 76 29.38 28.90 27.58
N ALA A 77 29.94 27.84 28.14
CA ALA A 77 29.70 27.41 29.53
C ALA A 77 30.16 28.40 30.62
N THR A 78 31.22 29.19 30.39
CA THR A 78 31.86 29.97 31.47
C THR A 78 31.08 31.20 31.93
N HIS A 79 30.31 31.86 31.05
CA HIS A 79 29.58 33.10 31.38
C HIS A 79 28.34 32.86 32.29
N TYR A 80 27.79 31.65 32.26
CA TYR A 80 26.67 31.21 33.12
C TYR A 80 27.15 30.29 34.24
N GLY A 81 28.47 30.22 34.40
CA GLY A 81 29.14 29.53 35.49
C GLY A 81 29.09 28.01 35.45
N ILE A 82 28.97 27.45 34.25
CA ILE A 82 29.14 26.04 33.96
C ILE A 82 30.64 25.77 33.69
N PRO A 83 31.25 24.72 34.26
CA PRO A 83 32.63 24.34 33.94
C PRO A 83 32.83 24.12 32.44
N SER A 84 33.95 24.59 31.89
CA SER A 84 34.27 24.37 30.47
C SER A 84 34.57 22.89 30.20
N GLY A 85 34.27 22.43 28.99
CA GLY A 85 34.63 21.08 28.53
C GLY A 85 33.66 19.96 28.89
N LEU A 86 32.56 20.25 29.61
CA LEU A 86 31.52 19.28 29.90
C LEU A 86 30.75 18.88 28.64
N SER A 87 30.46 17.57 28.49
CA SER A 87 29.52 17.03 27.51
C SER A 87 28.09 16.96 28.03
N LYS A 88 27.93 16.95 29.36
CA LYS A 88 26.64 16.89 30.05
C LYS A 88 26.63 17.71 31.34
N ILE A 89 25.46 18.21 31.72
CA ILE A 89 25.25 18.94 32.99
C ILE A 89 23.90 18.57 33.60
N SER A 90 23.89 18.28 34.90
CA SER A 90 22.67 18.10 35.69
C SER A 90 22.16 19.44 36.20
N LEU A 91 20.86 19.67 36.09
CA LEU A 91 20.16 20.85 36.57
C LEU A 91 18.99 20.42 37.46
N SER A 92 18.86 21.07 38.61
CA SER A 92 17.71 20.90 39.51
C SER A 92 16.72 22.02 39.30
N CYS A 93 15.42 21.70 39.26
CA CYS A 93 14.37 22.70 39.34
C CYS A 93 14.20 23.17 40.79
N ASP A 94 14.32 24.47 41.03
CA ASP A 94 14.12 25.07 42.35
C ASP A 94 13.37 26.40 42.19
N ASN A 95 12.09 26.37 42.54
CA ASN A 95 11.17 27.50 42.57
C ASN A 95 11.20 28.34 41.28
N GLY A 96 10.87 27.70 40.15
CA GLY A 96 10.78 28.32 38.82
C GLY A 96 12.11 28.50 38.09
N ALA A 97 13.26 28.19 38.71
CA ALA A 97 14.58 28.35 38.10
C ALA A 97 15.37 27.02 38.06
N PHE A 98 16.04 26.76 36.93
CA PHE A 98 17.01 25.67 36.83
C PHE A 98 18.34 26.08 37.44
N ARG A 99 18.91 25.21 38.29
CA ARG A 99 20.18 25.48 38.99
C ARG A 99 21.21 24.37 38.80
N ASN A 100 22.47 24.79 38.66
CA ASN A 100 23.65 23.95 38.88
C ASN A 100 24.45 24.57 40.02
N SER A 101 24.36 23.97 41.21
CA SER A 101 24.79 24.52 42.51
C SER A 101 25.95 25.54 42.47
N PRO A 102 25.78 26.81 42.92
CA PRO A 102 24.55 27.54 43.30
C PRO A 102 23.92 28.36 42.15
N LYS A 103 24.38 28.19 40.92
CA LYS A 103 24.14 29.13 39.82
C LYS A 103 22.84 28.83 39.08
N ILE A 104 22.09 29.88 38.76
CA ILE A 104 20.92 29.80 37.89
C ILE A 104 21.40 29.61 36.45
N VAL A 105 20.85 28.62 35.77
CA VAL A 105 21.16 28.28 34.38
C VAL A 105 19.89 28.46 33.56
N LYS A 106 19.95 29.32 32.54
CA LYS A 106 18.89 29.41 31.53
C LYS A 106 19.12 28.30 30.50
N VAL A 107 18.19 27.35 30.38
CA VAL A 107 18.38 26.18 29.50
C VAL A 107 18.36 26.58 28.02
N GLU A 108 17.58 27.59 27.66
CA GLU A 108 17.33 28.00 26.28
C GLU A 108 18.58 28.54 25.56
N ILE A 109 19.55 29.04 26.30
CA ILE A 109 20.80 29.59 25.75
C ILE A 109 21.89 28.52 25.60
N LEU A 110 21.67 27.30 26.13
CA LEU A 110 22.65 26.23 26.06
C LEU A 110 22.73 25.68 24.62
N SER A 111 23.96 25.45 24.17
CA SER A 111 24.26 24.94 22.83
C SER A 111 25.48 24.03 22.89
N CYS A 112 25.55 23.06 22.00
CA CYS A 112 26.71 22.21 21.78
C CYS A 112 27.72 22.87 20.83
N THR A 113 28.99 22.46 20.92
CA THR A 113 30.07 22.94 20.07
C THR A 113 29.94 22.46 18.62
N SER A 114 29.22 21.35 18.39
CA SER A 114 28.96 20.77 17.07
C SER A 114 27.57 20.16 17.01
N LYS A 115 27.10 19.86 15.79
CA LYS A 115 25.89 19.05 15.57
C LYS A 115 25.98 17.73 16.32
N VAL A 116 24.84 17.31 16.87
CA VAL A 116 24.66 16.03 17.54
C VAL A 116 24.24 14.99 16.50
N TYR A 117 24.95 13.87 16.43
CA TYR A 117 24.69 12.80 15.46
C TYR A 117 24.31 11.49 16.17
N PRO A 118 23.40 10.68 15.61
CA PRO A 118 23.09 9.37 16.17
C PRO A 118 24.28 8.42 16.04
N GLN A 119 24.27 7.34 16.81
CA GLN A 119 25.12 6.18 16.58
C GLN A 119 24.43 5.22 15.59
N LEU A 120 25.23 4.56 14.75
CA LEU A 120 24.76 3.50 13.86
C LEU A 120 25.37 2.17 14.31
N GLU A 121 24.53 1.19 14.58
CA GLU A 121 24.92 -0.17 14.94
C GLU A 121 24.49 -1.11 13.80
N ARG A 122 25.46 -1.72 13.11
CA ARG A 122 25.23 -2.70 12.03
C ARG A 122 25.22 -4.11 12.60
N LYS A 123 24.13 -4.85 12.39
CA LYS A 123 24.00 -6.27 12.74
C LYS A 123 23.83 -7.11 11.48
N SER A 124 24.70 -8.10 11.28
CA SER A 124 24.55 -9.08 10.20
C SER A 124 23.46 -10.09 10.58
N VAL A 125 22.20 -9.74 10.29
CA VAL A 125 21.03 -10.55 10.57
C VAL A 125 20.09 -10.52 9.38
N LYS A 126 19.48 -11.67 9.07
CA LYS A 126 18.48 -11.78 8.01
C LYS A 126 17.19 -11.06 8.43
N CYS A 127 17.14 -9.77 8.17
CA CYS A 127 16.03 -8.88 8.56
C CYS A 127 14.82 -8.94 7.61
N SER A 128 14.90 -9.72 6.52
CA SER A 128 13.81 -9.90 5.55
C SER A 128 13.89 -11.31 4.91
N PRO A 129 12.74 -11.92 4.55
CA PRO A 129 12.73 -13.16 3.77
C PRO A 129 13.08 -12.96 2.29
N VAL A 130 13.17 -11.71 1.82
CA VAL A 130 13.45 -11.35 0.41
C VAL A 130 14.48 -10.22 0.33
N GLY A 131 15.32 -10.23 -0.71
CA GLY A 131 16.26 -9.13 -0.99
C GLY A 131 15.58 -7.91 -1.62
N ALA A 132 16.30 -6.79 -1.70
CA ALA A 132 15.80 -5.56 -2.32
C ALA A 132 15.60 -5.66 -3.85
N ASP A 133 16.04 -6.78 -4.44
CA ASP A 133 15.85 -7.17 -5.84
C ASP A 133 14.90 -8.37 -6.02
N ASP A 134 14.02 -8.62 -5.03
CA ASP A 134 13.05 -9.71 -4.95
C ASP A 134 13.66 -11.13 -4.93
N ARG A 135 14.97 -11.28 -4.75
CA ARG A 135 15.59 -12.60 -4.63
C ARG A 135 15.13 -13.31 -3.36
N LEU A 136 14.91 -14.61 -3.46
CA LEU A 136 14.52 -15.49 -2.33
C LEU A 136 15.71 -16.26 -1.73
N THR A 137 16.87 -16.21 -2.39
CA THR A 137 18.12 -16.88 -2.01
C THR A 137 19.24 -15.85 -1.89
N ASP A 138 20.39 -16.25 -1.33
CA ASP A 138 21.56 -15.39 -1.11
C ASP A 138 21.24 -14.13 -0.29
N LEU A 139 20.77 -14.34 0.93
CA LEU A 139 20.26 -13.30 1.83
C LEU A 139 21.23 -12.99 2.99
N ASP A 140 22.47 -13.48 2.92
CA ASP A 140 23.48 -13.27 3.97
C ASP A 140 24.02 -11.83 4.02
N ASP A 141 23.88 -11.09 2.91
CA ASP A 141 24.21 -9.67 2.79
C ASP A 141 23.11 -8.75 3.34
N LEU A 142 22.03 -9.31 3.90
CA LEU A 142 21.01 -8.52 4.59
C LEU A 142 21.50 -8.13 5.98
N VAL A 143 21.35 -6.86 6.30
CA VAL A 143 21.80 -6.28 7.57
C VAL A 143 20.72 -5.43 8.20
N LEU A 144 20.65 -5.47 9.53
CA LEU A 144 19.86 -4.54 10.32
C LEU A 144 20.77 -3.42 10.82
N ILE A 145 20.44 -2.17 10.49
CA ILE A 145 21.13 -0.99 10.97
C ILE A 145 20.23 -0.30 12.00
N ASN A 146 20.65 -0.29 13.26
CA ASN A 146 19.97 0.47 14.32
C ASN A 146 20.56 1.88 14.37
N VAL A 147 19.69 2.88 14.29
CA VAL A 147 20.05 4.29 14.41
C VAL A 147 19.44 4.82 15.71
N GLY A 148 20.24 5.49 16.54
CA GLY A 148 19.74 6.03 17.81
C GLY A 148 20.80 6.74 18.62
N PHE A 149 20.43 7.21 19.82
CA PHE A 149 21.31 7.98 20.70
C PHE A 149 21.55 7.21 22.00
N ASN A 150 22.82 6.91 22.31
CA ASN A 150 23.22 6.29 23.56
C ASN A 150 23.57 7.32 24.64
N PHE A 151 22.82 7.33 25.74
CA PHE A 151 22.97 8.21 26.90
C PHE A 151 23.41 7.43 28.15
N SER A 152 24.53 6.70 28.04
CA SER A 152 25.13 5.89 29.11
C SER A 152 24.26 4.71 29.57
N SER A 153 23.21 4.93 30.36
CA SER A 153 22.32 3.88 30.88
C SER A 153 21.04 3.68 30.06
N SER A 154 20.84 4.48 29.01
CA SER A 154 19.64 4.43 28.17
C SER A 154 20.01 4.60 26.71
N TYR A 155 19.42 3.77 25.84
CA TYR A 155 19.48 3.93 24.40
C TYR A 155 18.14 4.46 23.90
N SER A 156 18.16 5.61 23.22
CA SER A 156 17.00 6.21 22.58
C SER A 156 16.98 5.79 21.10
N PRO A 157 16.19 4.78 20.70
CA PRO A 157 16.09 4.36 19.31
C PRO A 157 15.47 5.48 18.46
N LEU A 158 16.02 5.69 17.26
CA LEU A 158 15.49 6.61 16.26
C LEU A 158 14.77 5.84 15.16
N MET A 159 15.46 4.87 14.55
CA MET A 159 14.88 4.00 13.52
C MET A 159 15.70 2.73 13.35
N ASN A 160 15.07 1.70 12.79
CA ASN A 160 15.73 0.50 12.29
C ASN A 160 15.66 0.47 10.76
N ILE A 161 16.69 -0.06 10.12
CA ILE A 161 16.78 -0.15 8.66
C ILE A 161 17.21 -1.56 8.28
N CYS A 162 16.37 -2.27 7.52
CA CYS A 162 16.78 -3.50 6.85
C CYS A 162 17.36 -3.17 5.47
N HIS A 163 18.67 -3.32 5.35
CA HIS A 163 19.43 -2.93 4.17
C HIS A 163 20.05 -4.17 3.51
N ASP A 164 20.07 -4.17 2.19
CA ASP A 164 20.63 -5.23 1.37
C ASP A 164 21.97 -4.78 0.80
N GLU A 165 23.09 -5.22 1.38
CA GLU A 165 24.42 -4.80 0.94
C GLU A 165 24.91 -5.48 -0.36
N LYS A 166 24.16 -6.45 -0.90
CA LYS A 166 24.45 -7.07 -2.20
C LYS A 166 24.11 -6.15 -3.35
N VAL A 167 22.98 -5.44 -3.24
CA VAL A 167 22.49 -4.50 -4.27
C VAL A 167 22.38 -3.06 -3.76
N TYR A 168 22.68 -2.81 -2.50
CA TYR A 168 22.61 -1.51 -1.82
C TYR A 168 21.23 -0.85 -1.88
N GLY A 169 20.18 -1.67 -1.79
CA GLY A 169 18.79 -1.25 -1.71
C GLY A 169 18.26 -1.39 -0.28
N THR A 170 17.36 -0.50 0.12
CA THR A 170 16.70 -0.60 1.44
C THR A 170 15.36 -1.29 1.31
N ILE A 171 15.19 -2.38 2.06
CA ILE A 171 14.00 -3.23 2.00
C ILE A 171 12.89 -2.60 2.82
N TRP A 172 13.17 -2.26 4.08
CA TRP A 172 12.23 -1.57 4.96
C TRP A 172 12.96 -0.76 6.04
N THR A 173 12.26 0.24 6.58
CA THR A 173 12.61 0.98 7.79
C THR A 173 11.46 0.95 8.78
N HIS A 174 11.80 1.12 10.05
CA HIS A 174 10.84 1.18 11.17
C HIS A 174 11.16 2.38 12.04
N HIS A 175 10.15 3.17 12.41
CA HIS A 175 10.28 4.28 13.36
C HIS A 175 8.95 4.51 14.11
N THR A 176 9.00 5.31 15.17
CA THR A 176 7.81 5.69 15.95
C THR A 176 7.43 7.15 15.72
N ILE A 177 6.18 7.42 15.36
CA ILE A 177 5.60 8.76 15.42
C ILE A 177 5.04 8.97 16.82
N ARG A 178 5.51 10.01 17.53
CA ARG A 178 5.05 10.34 18.89
C ARG A 178 3.84 11.27 18.85
N GLY A 179 2.62 10.74 18.91
CA GLY A 179 1.39 11.50 18.69
C GLY A 179 1.22 12.74 19.57
N GLU A 180 1.47 12.60 20.87
CA GLU A 180 1.37 13.69 21.85
C GLU A 180 2.38 14.83 21.59
N SER A 181 3.51 14.52 20.94
CA SER A 181 4.63 15.45 20.74
C SER A 181 4.79 15.95 19.31
N ILE A 182 4.26 15.25 18.29
CA ILE A 182 4.60 15.49 16.87
C ILE A 182 4.22 16.88 16.34
N ASN A 183 3.17 17.48 16.89
CA ASN A 183 2.76 18.86 16.57
C ASN A 183 3.67 19.91 17.21
N ASN A 184 4.41 19.54 18.26
CA ASN A 184 5.36 20.36 19.00
C ASN A 184 6.81 20.14 18.57
N ARG A 185 7.05 19.44 17.45
CA ARG A 185 8.40 19.23 16.91
C ARG A 185 9.09 20.52 16.49
N ASP A 186 10.41 20.48 16.44
CA ASP A 186 11.22 21.53 15.84
C ASP A 186 10.89 21.69 14.35
N ARG A 187 10.81 22.94 13.90
CA ARG A 187 10.64 23.29 12.49
C ARG A 187 11.95 23.89 11.98
N THR A 188 12.86 23.02 11.57
CA THR A 188 14.13 23.42 10.98
C THR A 188 13.90 23.98 9.57
N ILE A 189 14.48 25.15 9.29
CA ILE A 189 14.42 25.77 7.95
C ILE A 189 15.49 25.13 7.04
N ASP A 190 16.65 24.77 7.62
CA ASP A 190 17.78 24.22 6.88
C ASP A 190 17.88 22.71 7.02
N ARG A 191 17.78 22.01 5.88
CA ARG A 191 17.91 20.54 5.80
C ARG A 191 19.35 20.13 5.55
N PRO A 192 19.90 19.13 6.27
CA PRO A 192 21.25 18.66 6.03
C PRO A 192 21.37 17.91 4.69
N THR A 193 22.62 17.72 4.25
CA THR A 193 22.92 16.88 3.09
C THR A 193 22.86 15.40 3.45
N PHE A 194 22.46 14.57 2.47
CA PHE A 194 22.45 13.11 2.66
C PHE A 194 23.87 12.55 2.69
N ARG A 195 24.07 11.56 3.57
CA ARG A 195 25.37 10.94 3.86
C ARG A 195 25.31 9.42 3.72
N THR A 196 26.43 8.84 3.30
CA THR A 196 26.59 7.38 3.20
C THR A 196 27.06 6.75 4.52
N ASN A 197 27.60 7.56 5.44
CA ASN A 197 28.03 7.15 6.79
C ASN A 197 28.22 8.41 7.67
N ILE A 198 28.52 8.20 8.96
CA ILE A 198 29.07 9.23 9.84
C ILE A 198 30.59 9.27 9.69
N GLY A 199 31.14 10.47 9.48
CA GLY A 199 32.58 10.66 9.27
C GLY A 199 33.04 10.25 7.86
N ARG A 200 34.33 9.92 7.73
CA ARG A 200 34.97 9.59 6.43
C ARG A 200 34.99 8.10 6.09
N SER A 201 34.56 7.22 7.00
CA SER A 201 34.58 5.77 6.81
C SER A 201 33.53 5.33 5.78
N LYS A 202 33.82 4.32 4.96
CA LYS A 202 32.91 3.81 3.91
C LYS A 202 32.32 2.44 4.28
N ILE A 203 31.63 2.36 5.41
CA ILE A 203 31.12 1.09 5.95
C ILE A 203 29.92 0.59 5.15
N TYR A 204 28.88 1.41 5.00
CA TYR A 204 27.60 1.00 4.39
C TYR A 204 27.56 1.09 2.86
N TYR A 205 28.47 1.87 2.26
CA TYR A 205 28.57 2.06 0.80
C TYR A 205 30.05 2.11 0.37
N PRO A 206 30.79 0.99 0.44
CA PRO A 206 32.24 0.95 0.18
C PRO A 206 32.63 1.36 -1.25
N PHE A 207 31.73 1.13 -2.22
CA PHE A 207 31.98 1.38 -3.64
C PHE A 207 31.87 2.86 -4.07
N THR A 208 31.43 3.77 -3.20
CA THR A 208 31.18 5.16 -3.58
C THR A 208 31.51 6.16 -2.47
N THR A 209 31.56 7.44 -2.82
CA THR A 209 31.67 8.56 -1.87
C THR A 209 30.33 9.29 -1.76
N MET A 210 30.14 10.07 -0.70
CA MET A 210 28.94 10.92 -0.54
C MET A 210 28.72 11.84 -1.75
N THR A 211 29.79 12.43 -2.31
CA THR A 211 29.71 13.30 -3.49
C THR A 211 29.25 12.52 -4.73
N GLN A 212 29.80 11.32 -4.96
CA GLN A 212 29.43 10.46 -6.10
C GLN A 212 28.02 9.89 -5.97
N MET A 213 27.60 9.53 -4.75
CA MET A 213 26.21 9.12 -4.50
C MET A 213 25.24 10.29 -4.74
N ASN A 214 25.55 11.48 -4.23
CA ASN A 214 24.76 12.69 -4.48
C ASN A 214 24.64 13.01 -5.98
N SER A 215 25.71 12.82 -6.76
CA SER A 215 25.68 13.13 -8.19
C SER A 215 24.77 12.19 -8.99
N GLN A 216 24.54 10.95 -8.53
CA GLN A 216 23.56 10.04 -9.16
C GLN A 216 22.12 10.56 -9.09
N TYR A 217 21.81 11.39 -8.08
CA TYR A 217 20.49 12.00 -7.91
C TYR A 217 20.32 13.34 -8.65
N SER A 218 21.33 13.79 -9.39
CA SER A 218 21.16 14.95 -10.28
C SER A 218 20.43 14.55 -11.57
N LYS A 219 19.54 15.43 -12.06
CA LYS A 219 18.74 15.18 -13.26
C LYS A 219 19.60 14.83 -14.49
N SER A 220 20.71 15.54 -14.67
CA SER A 220 21.63 15.32 -15.80
C SER A 220 22.34 13.97 -15.75
N THR A 221 22.75 13.50 -14.56
CA THR A 221 23.29 12.15 -14.40
C THR A 221 22.20 11.10 -14.64
N GLN A 222 20.97 11.33 -14.18
CA GLN A 222 19.87 10.39 -14.41
C GLN A 222 19.53 10.24 -15.89
N VAL A 223 19.53 11.33 -16.68
CA VAL A 223 19.38 11.24 -18.15
C VAL A 223 20.46 10.35 -18.76
N LYS A 224 21.73 10.51 -18.35
CA LYS A 224 22.84 9.67 -18.82
C LYS A 224 22.63 8.20 -18.43
N THR A 225 22.22 7.94 -17.19
CA THR A 225 21.95 6.59 -16.67
C THR A 225 20.79 5.92 -17.43
N ILE A 226 19.68 6.63 -17.64
CA ILE A 226 18.53 6.13 -18.40
C ILE A 226 18.90 5.85 -19.85
N LYS A 227 19.63 6.76 -20.51
CA LYS A 227 20.11 6.54 -21.89
C LYS A 227 21.01 5.32 -21.99
N LYS A 228 21.87 5.08 -20.98
CA LYS A 228 22.74 3.91 -20.91
C LYS A 228 21.96 2.61 -20.71
N LEU A 229 20.92 2.61 -19.87
CA LEU A 229 20.10 1.44 -19.59
C LEU A 229 19.14 1.10 -20.72
N LEU A 230 18.43 2.10 -21.24
CA LEU A 230 17.28 1.88 -22.14
C LEU A 230 17.60 2.13 -23.62
N GLY A 231 18.70 2.83 -23.93
CA GLY A 231 18.99 3.29 -25.29
C GLY A 231 18.04 4.39 -25.80
N ILE A 232 17.15 4.89 -24.94
CA ILE A 232 16.18 5.97 -25.19
C ILE A 232 16.17 6.92 -23.99
N TYR A 233 15.66 8.13 -24.19
CA TYR A 233 15.49 9.15 -23.13
C TYR A 233 14.07 9.74 -23.06
N THR A 234 13.18 9.29 -23.96
CA THR A 234 11.76 9.64 -24.01
C THR A 234 10.92 8.38 -24.09
N ILE A 235 9.67 8.46 -23.62
CA ILE A 235 8.68 7.39 -23.65
C ILE A 235 7.34 7.93 -24.19
N MET A 236 6.52 7.06 -24.77
CA MET A 236 5.17 7.40 -25.23
C MET A 236 4.17 7.22 -24.10
N VAL A 237 3.42 8.27 -23.78
CA VAL A 237 2.36 8.29 -22.77
C VAL A 237 1.17 9.02 -23.37
N ASP A 238 0.00 8.39 -23.39
CA ASP A 238 -1.24 8.99 -23.92
C ASP A 238 -1.07 9.58 -25.34
N GLY A 239 -0.32 8.87 -26.21
CA GLY A 239 -0.03 9.29 -27.58
C GLY A 239 0.99 10.44 -27.72
N LYS A 240 1.56 10.93 -26.60
CA LYS A 240 2.57 11.99 -26.59
C LYS A 240 3.94 11.45 -26.19
N ARG A 241 4.99 11.98 -26.81
CA ARG A 241 6.37 11.66 -26.45
C ARG A 241 6.82 12.59 -25.32
N VAL A 242 7.15 12.02 -24.16
CA VAL A 242 7.56 12.76 -22.96
C VAL A 242 8.95 12.30 -22.49
N PRO A 243 9.74 13.17 -21.84
CA PRO A 243 11.02 12.75 -21.26
C PRO A 243 10.81 11.78 -20.09
N ILE A 244 11.68 10.76 -20.00
CA ILE A 244 11.72 9.84 -18.84
C ILE A 244 12.35 10.55 -17.63
N ILE A 245 13.27 11.48 -17.87
CA ILE A 245 13.79 12.36 -16.83
C ILE A 245 13.65 13.80 -17.33
N ASP A 246 12.86 14.60 -16.62
CA ASP A 246 12.59 15.99 -16.94
C ASP A 246 13.63 16.90 -16.26
N GLU A 247 14.59 17.35 -17.06
CA GLU A 247 15.69 18.22 -16.66
C GLU A 247 15.28 19.67 -16.38
N SER A 248 14.04 20.07 -16.72
CA SER A 248 13.57 21.43 -16.46
C SER A 248 13.56 21.74 -14.96
N ARG A 249 13.73 23.01 -14.58
CA ARG A 249 13.76 23.42 -13.17
C ARG A 249 12.48 23.03 -12.41
N SER A 250 11.32 23.13 -13.06
CA SER A 250 10.01 22.76 -12.51
C SER A 250 9.63 21.29 -12.74
N GLY A 251 10.42 20.55 -13.51
CA GLY A 251 10.13 19.17 -13.87
C GLY A 251 10.10 18.25 -12.66
N THR A 252 9.09 17.37 -12.59
CA THR A 252 8.86 16.45 -11.45
C THR A 252 9.09 14.99 -11.80
N HIS A 253 9.38 14.68 -13.07
CA HIS A 253 9.75 13.34 -13.50
C HIS A 253 11.26 13.16 -13.36
N TYR A 254 11.73 12.91 -12.15
CA TYR A 254 13.11 12.54 -11.85
C TYR A 254 13.16 11.79 -10.53
N PHE A 255 14.16 10.94 -10.31
CA PHE A 255 14.32 10.25 -9.03
C PHE A 255 14.87 11.21 -7.97
N ALA A 256 14.04 11.52 -6.98
CA ALA A 256 14.43 12.15 -5.74
C ALA A 256 14.95 11.12 -4.73
N LYS A 257 15.58 11.63 -3.67
CA LYS A 257 15.99 10.87 -2.50
C LYS A 257 14.78 10.65 -1.59
N GLY A 258 13.89 9.73 -1.96
CA GLY A 258 12.66 9.43 -1.22
C GLY A 258 13.00 8.80 0.13
N HIS A 259 12.76 9.53 1.22
CA HIS A 259 12.94 9.02 2.57
C HIS A 259 11.93 7.90 2.87
N LEU A 260 12.36 6.88 3.61
CA LEU A 260 11.46 5.84 4.13
C LEU A 260 10.96 6.21 5.54
N SER A 261 11.88 6.58 6.44
CA SER A 261 11.59 7.26 7.72
C SER A 261 11.84 8.78 7.56
N PRO A 262 10.81 9.62 7.36
CA PRO A 262 10.98 11.04 7.00
C PRO A 262 11.37 11.91 8.20
N ASP A 263 12.13 12.98 7.95
CA ASP A 263 12.54 14.00 8.95
C ASP A 263 11.35 14.51 9.78
N ALA A 264 10.24 14.81 9.11
CA ALA A 264 9.04 15.37 9.73
C ALA A 264 8.35 14.45 10.75
N ALA A 265 8.73 13.15 10.84
CA ALA A 265 8.22 12.21 11.84
C ALA A 265 8.90 12.33 13.21
N PHE A 266 9.97 13.13 13.32
CA PHE A 266 10.80 13.24 14.53
C PHE A 266 10.70 14.61 15.21
N ILE A 267 10.94 14.65 16.52
CA ILE A 267 10.62 15.80 17.36
C ILE A 267 11.76 16.81 17.38
N TYR A 268 12.97 16.36 17.71
CA TYR A 268 14.12 17.25 17.86
C TYR A 268 14.95 17.33 16.59
N SER A 269 15.55 18.49 16.34
CA SER A 269 16.40 18.75 15.17
C SER A 269 17.53 17.70 15.00
N ALA A 270 18.11 17.19 16.10
CA ALA A 270 19.13 16.14 16.06
C ALA A 270 18.56 14.78 15.57
N GLU A 271 17.34 14.44 15.96
CA GLU A 271 16.62 13.25 15.48
C GLU A 271 16.28 13.39 13.98
N GLN A 272 15.80 14.57 13.57
CA GLN A 272 15.51 14.91 12.17
C GLN A 272 16.78 14.83 11.30
N ASP A 273 17.89 15.41 11.75
CA ASP A 273 19.19 15.30 11.07
C ASP A 273 19.64 13.84 10.96
N GLY A 274 19.22 12.99 11.90
CA GLY A 274 19.47 11.55 11.95
C GLY A 274 18.81 10.73 10.84
N THR A 275 17.88 11.30 10.06
CA THR A 275 17.19 10.57 8.97
C THR A 275 17.93 10.60 7.63
N TYR A 276 18.91 11.50 7.46
CA TYR A 276 19.55 11.82 6.19
C TYR A 276 20.65 10.84 5.78
N PHE A 277 20.44 9.54 5.97
CA PHE A 277 21.33 8.48 5.49
C PHE A 277 20.80 7.90 4.18
N TYR A 278 21.69 7.58 3.24
CA TYR A 278 21.29 6.90 2.00
C TYR A 278 20.67 5.52 2.24
N SER A 279 21.01 4.87 3.36
CA SER A 279 20.36 3.62 3.79
C SER A 279 18.90 3.82 4.21
N ASN A 280 18.43 5.06 4.44
CA ASN A 280 17.03 5.40 4.71
C ASN A 280 16.33 5.99 3.46
N VAL A 281 16.86 5.73 2.26
CA VAL A 281 16.38 6.32 1.00
C VAL A 281 16.27 5.27 -0.09
N ALA A 282 15.27 5.43 -0.96
CA ALA A 282 15.22 4.75 -2.26
C ALA A 282 14.91 5.74 -3.40
N PRO A 283 15.32 5.46 -4.66
CA PRO A 283 15.00 6.30 -5.82
C PRO A 283 13.49 6.40 -6.08
N GLN A 284 12.90 7.56 -5.75
CA GLN A 284 11.46 7.80 -5.87
C GLN A 284 11.19 8.91 -6.87
N PHE A 285 10.27 8.75 -7.82
CA PHE A 285 9.91 9.85 -8.69
C PHE A 285 9.39 11.04 -7.87
N GLN A 286 9.89 12.24 -8.16
CA GLN A 286 9.54 13.44 -7.40
C GLN A 286 8.02 13.73 -7.47
N SER A 287 7.37 13.40 -8.58
CA SER A 287 5.92 13.52 -8.75
C SER A 287 5.14 12.63 -7.78
N PHE A 288 5.71 11.50 -7.34
CA PHE A 288 5.16 10.65 -6.29
C PHE A 288 5.59 11.12 -4.89
N ASN A 289 6.90 11.29 -4.67
CA ASN A 289 7.52 11.69 -3.40
C ASN A 289 6.87 12.94 -2.79
N ASN A 290 6.61 13.98 -3.59
CA ASN A 290 6.08 15.25 -3.10
C ASN A 290 4.55 15.40 -3.28
N ARG A 291 3.86 14.32 -3.66
CA ARG A 291 2.39 14.27 -3.75
C ARG A 291 1.82 13.17 -2.85
N ASN A 292 1.36 12.05 -3.41
CA ASN A 292 0.61 11.05 -2.65
C ASN A 292 1.44 10.49 -1.49
N TRP A 293 2.75 10.26 -1.68
CA TRP A 293 3.62 9.81 -0.61
C TRP A 293 3.69 10.80 0.57
N LYS A 294 3.86 12.08 0.26
CA LYS A 294 3.83 13.17 1.25
C LYS A 294 2.47 13.29 1.93
N SER A 295 1.37 13.06 1.20
CA SER A 295 0.01 13.05 1.77
C SER A 295 -0.11 11.94 2.82
N ILE A 296 0.26 10.70 2.48
CA ILE A 296 0.25 9.56 3.43
C ILE A 296 1.07 9.89 4.69
N GLU A 297 2.30 10.40 4.53
CA GLU A 297 3.14 10.77 5.67
C GLU A 297 2.54 11.89 6.52
N SER A 298 1.86 12.85 5.90
CA SER A 298 1.18 13.94 6.60
C SER A 298 -0.04 13.44 7.37
N THR A 299 -0.85 12.59 6.75
CA THR A 299 -2.04 12.02 7.36
C THR A 299 -1.67 11.09 8.53
N ALA A 300 -0.60 10.30 8.41
CA ALA A 300 -0.08 9.48 9.52
C ALA A 300 0.27 10.33 10.75
N ARG A 301 1.01 11.44 10.55
CA ARG A 301 1.37 12.35 11.65
C ARG A 301 0.15 13.05 12.24
N LYS A 302 -0.79 13.47 11.38
CA LYS A 302 -2.03 14.10 11.82
C LYS A 302 -2.86 13.15 12.68
N TRP A 303 -3.09 11.93 12.19
CA TRP A 303 -3.83 10.90 12.91
C TRP A 303 -3.21 10.60 14.27
N ALA A 304 -1.89 10.40 14.34
CA ALA A 304 -1.19 10.17 15.60
C ALA A 304 -1.40 11.33 16.58
N SER A 305 -1.36 12.58 16.09
CA SER A 305 -1.50 13.75 16.96
C SER A 305 -2.92 14.05 17.39
N ASP A 306 -3.91 13.81 16.53
CA ASP A 306 -5.31 13.99 16.85
C ASP A 306 -5.76 12.98 17.93
N ASN A 307 -5.27 11.73 17.85
CA ASN A 307 -5.59 10.67 18.81
C ASN A 307 -4.63 10.61 20.02
N LYS A 308 -3.56 11.41 20.03
CA LYS A 308 -2.50 11.38 21.06
C LYS A 308 -1.82 10.00 21.22
N GLN A 309 -1.88 9.15 20.20
CA GLN A 309 -1.32 7.81 20.20
C GLN A 309 0.02 7.74 19.51
N ASN A 310 0.88 6.84 19.98
CA ASN A 310 2.13 6.54 19.28
C ASN A 310 1.85 5.54 18.16
N LEU A 311 2.40 5.81 16.98
CA LEU A 311 2.33 4.89 15.85
C LEU A 311 3.70 4.28 15.58
N GLU A 312 3.76 2.96 15.50
CA GLU A 312 4.86 2.25 14.85
C GLU A 312 4.64 2.30 13.34
N VAL A 313 5.63 2.81 12.60
CA VAL A 313 5.54 3.02 11.17
C VAL A 313 6.62 2.22 10.48
N TYR A 314 6.18 1.22 9.72
CA TYR A 314 7.04 0.45 8.83
C TYR A 314 6.90 1.00 7.43
N THR A 315 8.03 1.22 6.74
CA THR A 315 8.02 1.74 5.38
C THR A 315 9.02 0.95 4.56
N GLY A 316 8.62 0.44 3.41
CA GLY A 316 9.53 -0.35 2.59
C GLY A 316 9.30 -0.22 1.11
N THR A 317 10.09 -1.00 0.39
CA THR A 317 10.08 -1.07 -1.07
C THR A 317 9.78 -2.49 -1.51
N ALA A 318 9.24 -2.64 -2.72
CA ALA A 318 8.98 -3.94 -3.32
C ALA A 318 9.13 -3.87 -4.85
N SER A 319 9.77 -4.90 -5.42
CA SER A 319 10.08 -5.02 -6.83
C SER A 319 10.93 -3.91 -7.44
N ILE A 320 11.59 -4.22 -8.56
CA ILE A 320 12.39 -3.25 -9.30
C ILE A 320 11.53 -2.62 -10.41
N LEU A 321 11.55 -1.30 -10.51
CA LEU A 321 10.93 -0.57 -11.60
C LEU A 321 11.54 -1.02 -12.94
N LYS A 322 10.66 -1.40 -13.87
CA LYS A 322 11.04 -1.78 -15.24
C LYS A 322 10.40 -0.81 -16.23
N LEU A 323 11.21 -0.26 -17.13
CA LEU A 323 10.76 0.59 -18.23
C LEU A 323 11.14 -0.05 -19.58
N PRO A 324 10.37 0.17 -20.65
CA PRO A 324 10.71 -0.36 -21.97
C PRO A 324 11.99 0.28 -22.51
N ASN A 325 12.90 -0.54 -23.02
CA ASN A 325 14.07 -0.06 -23.76
C ASN A 325 13.76 0.22 -25.24
N LYS A 326 14.77 0.58 -26.04
CA LYS A 326 14.64 0.84 -27.49
C LYS A 326 14.00 -0.32 -28.26
N GLN A 327 14.14 -1.55 -27.78
CA GLN A 327 13.55 -2.78 -28.34
C GLN A 327 12.19 -3.14 -27.69
N SER A 328 11.60 -2.22 -26.92
CA SER A 328 10.36 -2.42 -26.15
C SER A 328 10.43 -3.55 -25.12
N GLN A 329 11.64 -3.95 -24.69
CA GLN A 329 11.83 -4.97 -23.66
C GLN A 329 11.87 -4.32 -22.27
N PRO A 330 11.21 -4.92 -21.25
CA PRO A 330 11.25 -4.40 -19.89
C PRO A 330 12.69 -4.48 -19.34
N THR A 331 13.21 -3.34 -18.89
CA THR A 331 14.58 -3.21 -18.39
C THR A 331 14.56 -2.59 -17.00
N GLU A 332 15.24 -3.23 -16.05
CA GLU A 332 15.36 -2.77 -14.66
C GLU A 332 16.12 -1.44 -14.55
N ILE A 333 15.59 -0.54 -13.72
CA ILE A 333 16.20 0.75 -13.45
C ILE A 333 17.11 0.66 -12.22
N LYS A 334 18.39 0.98 -12.39
CA LYS A 334 19.42 0.97 -11.33
C LYS A 334 20.27 2.22 -11.42
N MET A 335 20.55 2.88 -10.28
CA MET A 335 21.28 4.14 -10.26
C MET A 335 22.77 3.94 -10.63
N PHE A 336 23.35 2.78 -10.32
CA PHE A 336 24.69 2.38 -10.75
C PHE A 336 24.62 1.18 -11.71
N PRO A 337 24.32 1.39 -13.00
CA PRO A 337 23.97 0.32 -13.92
C PRO A 337 25.09 -0.71 -14.15
N SER A 338 26.36 -0.27 -14.16
CA SER A 338 27.52 -1.17 -14.35
C SER A 338 27.76 -2.11 -13.16
N LEU A 339 27.42 -1.67 -11.95
CA LEU A 339 27.55 -2.47 -10.73
C LEU A 339 26.26 -3.20 -10.39
N LYS A 340 25.14 -2.83 -11.03
CA LYS A 340 23.78 -3.25 -10.70
C LYS A 340 23.37 -2.86 -9.26
N TYR A 341 23.91 -1.75 -8.75
CA TYR A 341 23.62 -1.26 -7.39
C TYR A 341 22.57 -0.14 -7.39
N VAL A 342 21.91 -0.02 -6.23
CA VAL A 342 20.85 0.95 -5.91
C VAL A 342 19.70 0.83 -6.93
N PRO A 343 18.90 -0.25 -6.86
CA PRO A 343 17.72 -0.40 -7.71
C PRO A 343 16.68 0.69 -7.41
N ALA A 344 15.98 1.18 -8.44
CA ALA A 344 14.80 2.00 -8.26
C ALA A 344 13.59 1.08 -8.05
N PRO A 345 12.88 1.16 -6.92
CA PRO A 345 11.78 0.25 -6.65
C PRO A 345 10.53 0.58 -7.48
N MET A 346 9.72 -0.43 -7.79
CA MET A 346 8.43 -0.26 -8.48
C MET A 346 7.34 0.18 -7.50
N TYR A 347 7.34 -0.37 -6.29
CA TYR A 347 6.37 -0.06 -5.26
C TYR A 347 7.04 0.45 -3.99
N TYR A 348 6.35 1.37 -3.32
CA TYR A 348 6.61 1.74 -1.94
C TYR A 348 5.41 1.32 -1.12
N TRP A 349 5.64 0.77 0.06
CA TRP A 349 4.57 0.43 1.00
C TRP A 349 4.83 1.07 2.36
N LYS A 350 3.76 1.36 3.10
CA LYS A 350 3.84 1.92 4.45
C LYS A 350 2.76 1.29 5.32
N VAL A 351 3.12 0.78 6.48
CA VAL A 351 2.19 0.28 7.49
C VAL A 351 2.19 1.24 8.66
N LEU A 352 1.01 1.69 9.06
CA LEU A 352 0.78 2.38 10.33
C LEU A 352 0.22 1.36 11.30
N TYR A 353 0.88 1.19 12.45
CA TYR A 353 0.48 0.25 13.49
C TYR A 353 0.35 0.98 14.82
N ASP A 354 -0.81 0.87 15.45
CA ASP A 354 -1.03 1.26 16.83
C ASP A 354 -0.91 0.00 17.71
N PRO A 355 0.20 -0.15 18.45
CA PRO A 355 0.41 -1.31 19.29
C PRO A 355 -0.50 -1.36 20.52
N GLU A 356 -1.06 -0.23 20.97
CA GLU A 356 -1.96 -0.15 22.13
C GLU A 356 -3.36 -0.64 21.76
N ALA A 357 -3.91 -0.15 20.65
CA ALA A 357 -5.21 -0.62 20.12
C ALA A 357 -5.10 -1.97 19.38
N ASN A 358 -3.88 -2.38 19.02
CA ASN A 358 -3.62 -3.48 18.10
C ASN A 358 -4.37 -3.31 16.76
N GLU A 359 -4.30 -2.10 16.20
CA GLU A 359 -4.90 -1.73 14.93
C GLU A 359 -3.81 -1.37 13.91
N ALA A 360 -3.98 -1.73 12.64
CA ALA A 360 -3.07 -1.36 11.58
C ALA A 360 -3.76 -1.08 10.25
N ILE A 361 -3.10 -0.29 9.40
CA ILE A 361 -3.46 -0.10 8.00
C ILE A 361 -2.19 -0.07 7.15
N ALA A 362 -2.26 -0.64 5.95
CA ALA A 362 -1.18 -0.55 4.97
C ALA A 362 -1.55 0.35 3.79
N PHE A 363 -0.55 1.03 3.25
CA PHE A 363 -0.62 1.79 2.01
C PHE A 363 0.39 1.20 1.02
N ILE A 364 0.04 1.19 -0.27
CA ILE A 364 0.97 0.87 -1.34
C ILE A 364 0.86 1.89 -2.46
N GLY A 365 1.99 2.48 -2.84
CA GLY A 365 2.10 3.47 -3.91
C GLY A 365 2.97 2.99 -5.07
N LEU A 366 2.53 3.25 -6.30
CA LEU A 366 3.23 2.92 -7.53
C LEU A 366 4.24 4.02 -7.92
N ASN A 367 5.52 3.66 -7.97
CA ASN A 367 6.63 4.55 -8.37
C ASN A 367 6.83 4.57 -9.90
N ASN A 368 5.76 4.78 -10.66
CA ASN A 368 5.81 4.88 -12.11
C ASN A 368 4.79 5.90 -12.64
N PRO A 369 5.20 7.15 -12.90
CA PRO A 369 4.28 8.20 -13.37
C PRO A 369 3.79 7.99 -14.82
N TYR A 370 4.35 7.01 -15.52
CA TYR A 370 4.01 6.68 -16.91
C TYR A 370 2.96 5.57 -17.03
N GLU A 371 2.63 4.90 -15.94
CA GLU A 371 1.61 3.86 -15.91
C GLU A 371 0.21 4.47 -16.02
N ARG A 372 -0.73 3.71 -16.60
CA ARG A 372 -2.14 4.09 -16.73
C ARG A 372 -3.09 2.97 -16.31
N LYS A 373 -2.55 1.84 -15.85
CA LYS A 373 -3.31 0.67 -15.41
C LYS A 373 -3.10 0.42 -13.92
N ALA A 374 -4.21 0.25 -13.22
CA ALA A 374 -4.18 -0.13 -11.81
C ALA A 374 -3.70 -1.58 -11.68
N HIS A 375 -2.82 -1.84 -10.72
CA HIS A 375 -2.32 -3.18 -10.41
C HIS A 375 -3.17 -3.81 -9.30
N ASN A 376 -4.40 -4.20 -9.64
CA ASN A 376 -5.40 -4.69 -8.69
C ASN A 376 -5.06 -6.06 -8.05
N HIS A 377 -3.95 -6.70 -8.45
CA HIS A 377 -3.53 -8.00 -7.93
C HIS A 377 -2.78 -7.91 -6.60
N ILE A 378 -2.41 -6.72 -6.12
CA ILE A 378 -1.56 -6.57 -4.92
C ILE A 378 -2.37 -6.65 -3.62
N CYS A 379 -3.50 -5.94 -3.53
CA CYS A 379 -4.46 -5.99 -2.43
C CYS A 379 -5.81 -5.42 -2.87
N THR A 380 -6.86 -5.58 -2.06
CA THR A 380 -8.12 -4.86 -2.24
C THR A 380 -7.97 -3.44 -1.75
N ASN A 381 -8.33 -2.44 -2.57
CA ASN A 381 -8.26 -1.05 -2.13
C ASN A 381 -9.41 -0.72 -1.17
N ILE A 382 -9.08 -0.47 0.09
CA ILE A 382 -10.04 -0.14 1.16
C ILE A 382 -9.99 1.33 1.59
N CYS A 383 -9.31 2.23 0.85
CA CYS A 383 -9.13 3.63 1.29
C CYS A 383 -10.46 4.28 1.69
N ALA A 384 -11.48 4.20 0.83
CA ALA A 384 -12.81 4.77 1.05
C ALA A 384 -13.57 4.22 2.28
N GLN A 385 -13.10 3.13 2.89
CA GLN A 385 -13.68 2.54 4.10
C GLN A 385 -13.01 3.05 5.39
N THR A 386 -12.02 3.93 5.24
CA THR A 386 -11.16 4.41 6.33
C THR A 386 -11.12 5.93 6.37
N VAL A 387 -10.69 6.47 7.50
CA VAL A 387 -10.41 7.92 7.64
C VAL A 387 -9.22 8.42 6.80
N PHE A 388 -8.54 7.53 6.07
CA PHE A 388 -7.32 7.83 5.32
C PHE A 388 -7.54 8.01 3.81
N ASP A 389 -8.78 8.00 3.31
CA ASP A 389 -9.07 8.22 1.88
C ASP A 389 -8.67 9.61 1.39
N ASP A 390 -8.14 9.67 0.17
CA ASP A 390 -7.75 10.91 -0.51
C ASP A 390 -7.99 10.74 -2.02
N VAL A 391 -8.70 11.70 -2.62
CA VAL A 391 -9.05 11.69 -4.05
C VAL A 391 -7.80 11.65 -4.94
N ASP A 392 -6.69 12.20 -4.46
CA ASP A 392 -5.43 12.25 -5.21
C ASP A 392 -4.72 10.89 -5.25
N PHE A 393 -5.04 9.97 -4.34
CA PHE A 393 -4.46 8.62 -4.33
C PHE A 393 -4.69 7.87 -5.65
N TYR A 394 -5.77 8.17 -6.36
CA TYR A 394 -6.11 7.52 -7.62
C TYR A 394 -5.40 8.12 -8.86
N LYS A 395 -4.54 9.14 -8.68
CA LYS A 395 -3.78 9.79 -9.77
C LYS A 395 -2.43 9.09 -10.01
N PHE A 396 -2.27 8.47 -11.18
CA PHE A 396 -1.03 7.76 -11.57
C PHE A 396 0.21 8.65 -11.58
N GLU A 397 0.10 9.86 -12.11
CA GLU A 397 1.22 10.81 -12.20
C GLU A 397 1.71 11.26 -10.82
N ALA A 398 0.84 11.18 -9.80
CA ALA A 398 1.13 11.52 -8.41
C ALA A 398 1.56 10.31 -7.57
N GLY A 399 1.69 9.13 -8.19
CA GLY A 399 1.95 7.86 -7.54
C GLY A 399 0.65 7.21 -7.07
N TYR A 400 0.00 6.45 -7.97
CA TYR A 400 -1.24 5.73 -7.67
C TYR A 400 -1.09 4.92 -6.38
N THR A 401 -1.98 5.17 -5.43
CA THR A 401 -1.90 4.68 -4.05
C THR A 401 -3.18 3.92 -3.69
N MET A 402 -3.03 2.78 -3.02
CA MET A 402 -4.12 1.98 -2.46
C MET A 402 -3.91 1.80 -0.96
N CYS A 403 -5.01 1.65 -0.22
CA CYS A 403 -5.01 1.26 1.18
C CYS A 403 -5.40 -0.22 1.26
N CYS A 404 -4.77 -0.98 2.14
CA CYS A 404 -4.95 -2.42 2.26
C CYS A 404 -5.06 -2.81 3.73
N GLU A 405 -5.73 -3.93 4.00
CA GLU A 405 -5.44 -4.68 5.23
C GLU A 405 -4.00 -5.18 5.20
N VAL A 406 -3.30 -5.11 6.33
CA VAL A 406 -1.87 -5.47 6.41
C VAL A 406 -1.64 -6.94 6.07
N SER A 407 -2.52 -7.81 6.56
CA SER A 407 -2.49 -9.26 6.30
C SER A 407 -2.55 -9.56 4.81
N GLN A 408 -3.46 -8.92 4.07
CA GLN A 408 -3.62 -9.09 2.63
C GLN A 408 -2.40 -8.56 1.86
N LEU A 409 -1.91 -7.35 2.18
CA LEU A 409 -0.75 -6.79 1.48
C LEU A 409 0.50 -7.65 1.70
N ARG A 410 0.69 -8.20 2.89
CA ARG A 410 1.79 -9.11 3.22
C ARG A 410 1.82 -10.37 2.35
N MET A 411 0.68 -10.89 1.92
CA MET A 411 0.63 -12.05 1.02
C MET A 411 1.32 -11.75 -0.32
N SER A 412 1.21 -10.50 -0.79
CA SER A 412 1.86 -10.03 -2.03
C SER A 412 3.28 -9.50 -1.80
N ILE A 413 3.56 -8.96 -0.60
CA ILE A 413 4.84 -8.35 -0.23
C ILE A 413 5.35 -8.95 1.07
N SER A 414 6.13 -10.03 0.95
CA SER A 414 6.65 -10.79 2.09
C SER A 414 7.69 -10.05 2.93
N SER A 415 8.21 -8.90 2.46
CA SER A 415 9.14 -8.05 3.22
C SER A 415 8.46 -7.19 4.29
N ILE A 416 7.13 -7.08 4.26
CA ILE A 416 6.36 -6.52 5.38
C ILE A 416 6.69 -7.38 6.62
N PRO A 417 6.85 -6.81 7.83
CA PRO A 417 7.07 -7.60 9.03
C PRO A 417 5.80 -8.29 9.52
N ASP A 418 5.96 -9.34 10.33
CA ASP A 418 4.81 -9.99 10.96
C ASP A 418 4.39 -9.15 12.18
N LEU A 419 3.17 -8.62 12.14
CA LEU A 419 2.60 -7.82 13.23
C LEU A 419 1.61 -8.61 14.09
N SER A 420 1.46 -9.92 13.83
CA SER A 420 0.53 -10.73 14.60
C SER A 420 0.99 -10.91 16.05
N LYS A 421 0.05 -10.78 16.99
CA LYS A 421 0.25 -11.08 18.41
C LYS A 421 -0.52 -12.35 18.73
N GLU A 422 0.17 -13.39 19.20
CA GLU A 422 -0.41 -14.71 19.52
C GLU A 422 -1.23 -15.30 18.34
N GLY A 423 -0.76 -15.07 17.10
CA GLY A 423 -1.41 -15.54 15.88
C GLY A 423 -2.60 -14.68 15.39
N LYS A 424 -2.93 -13.58 16.08
CA LYS A 424 -3.97 -12.64 15.63
C LYS A 424 -3.35 -11.42 14.96
N TRP A 425 -3.79 -11.13 13.73
CA TRP A 425 -3.42 -9.91 13.02
C TRP A 425 -4.07 -8.68 13.67
N PRO A 426 -3.44 -7.49 13.59
CA PRO A 426 -4.08 -6.23 13.99
C PRO A 426 -5.40 -6.00 13.26
N GLU A 427 -6.36 -5.39 13.94
CA GLU A 427 -7.62 -4.95 13.33
C GLU A 427 -7.39 -3.77 12.37
N LEU A 428 -8.34 -3.47 11.49
CA LEU A 428 -8.21 -2.36 10.54
C LEU A 428 -8.22 -1.01 11.27
N MET A 429 -7.10 -0.29 11.23
CA MET A 429 -6.97 1.06 11.79
C MET A 429 -7.84 2.06 11.04
N GLY A 430 -8.47 2.95 11.80
CA GLY A 430 -9.22 4.06 11.22
C GLY A 430 -10.44 3.60 10.41
N LYS A 431 -10.90 2.38 10.69
CA LYS A 431 -12.17 1.85 10.20
C LYS A 431 -13.27 2.83 10.58
N LEU A 432 -13.99 3.32 9.60
CA LEU A 432 -15.26 3.98 9.85
C LEU A 432 -16.17 2.87 10.43
N GLY A 433 -16.69 3.07 11.67
CA GLY A 433 -17.42 2.05 12.46
C GLY A 433 -18.55 1.33 11.68
N PRO A 434 -19.24 0.30 12.25
CA PRO A 434 -20.32 -0.40 11.56
C PRO A 434 -21.25 0.66 11.00
N THR A 435 -21.26 0.74 9.67
CA THR A 435 -21.76 1.82 8.84
C THR A 435 -22.39 2.98 9.63
N PRO A 436 -21.88 4.23 9.55
CA PRO A 436 -22.77 5.35 9.84
C PRO A 436 -24.09 5.10 9.10
N PRO A 437 -25.26 5.49 9.67
CA PRO A 437 -26.53 5.32 8.97
C PRO A 437 -26.32 5.83 7.54
N PRO A 438 -26.85 5.09 6.53
CA PRO A 438 -26.49 5.28 5.13
C PRO A 438 -26.44 6.77 4.85
N PRO A 439 -25.35 7.26 4.24
CA PRO A 439 -24.94 8.67 4.23
C PRO A 439 -26.19 9.52 4.22
N THR A 440 -26.41 10.27 5.31
CA THR A 440 -27.64 11.04 5.53
C THR A 440 -27.98 11.81 4.25
N ARG A 441 -28.94 11.26 3.51
CA ARG A 441 -29.77 11.87 2.46
C ARG A 441 -29.06 12.83 1.48
N ASN A 442 -27.78 12.65 1.18
CA ASN A 442 -27.07 13.40 0.15
C ASN A 442 -26.17 12.44 -0.65
N GLY A 443 -26.75 11.82 -1.66
CA GLY A 443 -26.15 10.86 -2.57
C GLY A 443 -27.21 10.24 -3.47
N CYS A 444 -26.83 9.95 -4.70
CA CYS A 444 -27.73 9.42 -5.72
C CYS A 444 -27.91 7.93 -5.51
N LYS A 445 -29.10 7.43 -5.86
CA LYS A 445 -29.45 6.02 -5.72
C LYS A 445 -29.64 5.40 -7.09
N ILE A 446 -29.04 4.23 -7.29
CA ILE A 446 -29.33 3.37 -8.44
C ILE A 446 -30.12 2.17 -7.92
N LEU A 447 -31.36 2.05 -8.36
CA LEU A 447 -32.21 0.88 -8.08
C LEU A 447 -31.90 -0.18 -9.13
N LEU A 448 -31.18 -1.23 -8.74
CA LEU A 448 -30.68 -2.23 -9.67
C LEU A 448 -31.82 -3.05 -10.30
N ASP A 449 -32.87 -3.34 -9.55
CA ASP A 449 -34.04 -4.07 -10.05
C ASP A 449 -34.99 -3.21 -10.90
N LYS A 450 -34.64 -1.93 -11.11
CA LYS A 450 -35.28 -1.08 -12.12
C LYS A 450 -34.45 -0.96 -13.39
N LEU A 451 -33.23 -1.51 -13.42
CA LEU A 451 -32.44 -1.57 -14.64
C LEU A 451 -33.08 -2.58 -15.61
N PRO A 452 -32.78 -2.48 -16.91
CA PRO A 452 -33.29 -3.43 -17.88
C PRO A 452 -32.88 -4.87 -17.53
N GLU A 453 -33.82 -5.81 -17.55
CA GLU A 453 -33.56 -7.23 -17.24
C GLU A 453 -32.57 -7.91 -18.21
N LYS A 454 -32.44 -7.38 -19.43
CA LYS A 454 -31.53 -7.91 -20.45
C LYS A 454 -30.60 -6.82 -20.94
N ASN A 455 -29.36 -7.21 -21.22
CA ASN A 455 -28.31 -6.33 -21.72
C ASN A 455 -28.06 -5.13 -20.78
N THR A 456 -28.08 -5.37 -19.48
CA THR A 456 -27.85 -4.38 -18.44
C THR A 456 -26.44 -3.78 -18.58
N PRO A 457 -26.28 -2.45 -18.56
CA PRO A 457 -24.96 -1.84 -18.52
C PRO A 457 -24.20 -2.23 -17.24
N LEU A 458 -22.89 -2.45 -17.37
CA LEU A 458 -22.02 -2.69 -16.22
C LEU A 458 -21.70 -1.37 -15.51
N ILE A 459 -21.89 -1.35 -14.19
CA ILE A 459 -21.76 -0.15 -13.38
C ILE A 459 -20.38 -0.11 -12.74
N THR A 460 -19.61 0.94 -13.05
CA THR A 460 -18.27 1.13 -12.49
C THR A 460 -18.11 2.51 -11.87
N SER A 461 -17.23 2.62 -10.89
CA SER A 461 -16.80 3.87 -10.28
C SER A 461 -15.31 3.79 -9.98
N ASN A 462 -14.56 4.85 -10.28
CA ASN A 462 -13.12 4.94 -10.02
C ASN A 462 -12.31 3.71 -10.49
N GLY A 463 -12.65 3.16 -11.67
CA GLY A 463 -11.94 2.01 -12.25
C GLY A 463 -12.22 0.66 -11.59
N SER A 464 -13.27 0.55 -10.77
CA SER A 464 -13.74 -0.71 -10.17
C SER A 464 -15.25 -0.89 -10.38
N PHE A 465 -15.74 -2.13 -10.27
CA PHE A 465 -17.17 -2.39 -10.21
C PHE A 465 -17.79 -1.74 -8.98
N LEU A 466 -18.97 -1.13 -9.14
CA LEU A 466 -19.71 -0.55 -8.04
C LEU A 466 -20.85 -1.49 -7.67
N TYR A 467 -20.80 -2.10 -6.48
CA TYR A 467 -21.74 -3.17 -6.07
C TYR A 467 -22.93 -2.64 -5.24
N PRO A 468 -24.02 -3.43 -5.14
CA PRO A 468 -25.16 -3.12 -4.28
C PRO A 468 -24.73 -3.01 -2.81
N THR A 469 -25.38 -2.08 -2.10
CA THR A 469 -25.03 -1.72 -0.72
C THR A 469 -26.05 -2.20 0.31
N TYR A 470 -27.34 -2.31 -0.05
CA TYR A 470 -28.41 -2.81 0.81
C TYR A 470 -29.68 -3.09 -0.02
N ILE A 471 -30.67 -3.72 0.62
CA ILE A 471 -32.02 -3.90 0.09
C ILE A 471 -32.98 -2.98 0.84
N LYS A 472 -33.88 -2.33 0.11
CA LYS A 472 -35.03 -1.61 0.67
C LYS A 472 -36.24 -1.83 -0.22
N ASP A 473 -37.38 -2.18 0.38
CA ASP A 473 -38.64 -2.43 -0.32
C ASP A 473 -38.46 -3.45 -1.47
N GLU A 474 -37.77 -4.56 -1.17
CA GLU A 474 -37.39 -5.64 -2.11
C GLU A 474 -36.47 -5.22 -3.26
N ALA A 475 -36.04 -3.95 -3.32
CA ALA A 475 -35.10 -3.46 -4.32
C ALA A 475 -33.67 -3.36 -3.78
N ARG A 476 -32.72 -3.89 -4.54
CA ARG A 476 -31.28 -3.74 -4.37
C ARG A 476 -30.86 -2.33 -4.77
N ILE A 477 -30.17 -1.65 -3.86
CA ILE A 477 -29.79 -0.25 -4.02
C ILE A 477 -28.27 -0.10 -3.97
N THR A 478 -27.74 0.58 -4.97
CA THR A 478 -26.37 1.09 -5.01
C THR A 478 -26.36 2.58 -4.70
N LEU A 479 -25.53 2.99 -3.74
CA LEU A 479 -25.32 4.40 -3.39
C LEU A 479 -24.16 5.00 -4.19
N VAL A 480 -24.39 6.20 -4.73
CA VAL A 480 -23.36 7.03 -5.36
C VAL A 480 -23.19 8.29 -4.53
N PRO A 481 -22.03 8.52 -3.89
CA PRO A 481 -21.82 9.71 -3.06
C PRO A 481 -21.97 11.01 -3.86
N GLN A 482 -22.45 12.08 -3.20
CA GLN A 482 -22.52 13.41 -3.80
C GLN A 482 -21.17 13.84 -4.37
N GLY A 483 -21.16 14.40 -5.58
CA GLY A 483 -19.95 14.83 -6.30
C GLY A 483 -19.15 13.68 -6.93
N SER A 484 -19.49 12.42 -6.64
CA SER A 484 -18.84 11.26 -7.27
C SER A 484 -19.39 10.98 -8.64
N THR A 485 -18.64 10.20 -9.42
CA THR A 485 -19.02 9.83 -10.77
C THR A 485 -19.10 8.33 -10.93
N VAL A 486 -20.13 7.87 -11.63
CA VAL A 486 -20.34 6.47 -12.00
C VAL A 486 -20.36 6.36 -13.52
N GLU A 487 -19.87 5.26 -14.08
CA GLU A 487 -19.94 4.96 -15.49
C GLU A 487 -20.88 3.77 -15.72
N LEU A 488 -21.81 3.93 -16.67
CA LEU A 488 -22.58 2.81 -17.21
C LEU A 488 -21.90 2.34 -18.50
N ASN A 489 -21.49 1.09 -18.54
CA ASN A 489 -20.59 0.58 -19.57
C ASN A 489 -21.23 -0.53 -20.40
N CYS A 490 -21.05 -0.47 -21.72
CA CYS A 490 -21.39 -1.54 -22.64
C CYS A 490 -20.12 -2.04 -23.32
N HIS A 491 -19.60 -3.18 -22.89
CA HIS A 491 -18.35 -3.74 -23.41
C HIS A 491 -18.65 -4.85 -24.44
N ARG A 492 -18.21 -4.61 -25.68
CA ARG A 492 -18.36 -5.54 -26.82
C ARG A 492 -19.80 -5.92 -27.19
N SER A 493 -20.74 -5.08 -26.77
CA SER A 493 -22.12 -5.09 -27.25
C SER A 493 -22.18 -4.89 -28.78
N ARG A 494 -23.23 -5.35 -29.48
CA ARG A 494 -23.36 -5.26 -30.95
C ARG A 494 -23.28 -3.80 -31.40
N GLY A 495 -22.13 -3.43 -31.97
CA GLY A 495 -21.82 -2.05 -32.38
C GLY A 495 -21.28 -1.13 -31.27
N ASN A 496 -21.15 -1.62 -30.03
CA ASN A 496 -20.69 -0.89 -28.85
C ASN A 496 -21.52 0.37 -28.55
N PHE A 497 -22.84 0.21 -28.58
CA PHE A 497 -23.80 1.29 -28.40
C PHE A 497 -24.62 1.08 -27.14
N LEU A 498 -24.86 2.18 -26.46
CA LEU A 498 -25.74 2.30 -25.31
C LEU A 498 -27.02 3.01 -25.81
N LEU A 499 -28.18 2.38 -25.58
CA LEU A 499 -29.50 2.89 -25.96
C LEU A 499 -30.05 3.70 -24.78
N TYR A 500 -30.68 4.84 -25.06
CA TYR A 500 -31.42 5.62 -24.08
C TYR A 500 -32.87 5.66 -24.53
N LYS A 501 -33.80 5.19 -23.70
CA LYS A 501 -35.24 5.09 -24.06
C LYS A 501 -35.46 4.45 -25.43
N GLU A 502 -34.72 3.37 -25.69
CA GLU A 502 -34.75 2.60 -26.95
C GLU A 502 -34.28 3.35 -28.21
N GLU A 503 -33.89 4.61 -28.08
CA GLU A 503 -33.30 5.40 -29.16
C GLU A 503 -31.78 5.29 -29.18
N ARG A 504 -31.22 5.29 -30.39
CA ARG A 504 -29.78 5.12 -30.60
C ARG A 504 -29.04 6.44 -30.38
N ILE A 505 -28.53 6.66 -29.18
CA ILE A 505 -27.68 7.82 -28.88
C ILE A 505 -26.20 7.51 -29.22
N SER A 506 -25.83 7.59 -30.50
CA SER A 506 -24.42 7.66 -30.99
C SER A 506 -23.43 6.56 -30.48
N LYS A 507 -22.19 6.48 -31.01
CA LYS A 507 -21.15 5.44 -30.69
C LYS A 507 -20.56 5.55 -29.26
N ILE A 508 -21.38 5.70 -28.23
CA ILE A 508 -20.90 5.89 -26.86
C ILE A 508 -20.68 4.51 -26.20
N LYS A 509 -19.42 4.23 -25.84
CA LYS A 509 -18.99 2.98 -25.16
C LYS A 509 -19.35 2.96 -23.67
N SER A 510 -19.45 4.13 -23.06
CA SER A 510 -19.85 4.32 -21.67
C SER A 510 -20.43 5.72 -21.46
N VAL A 511 -21.45 5.83 -20.62
CA VAL A 511 -21.97 7.14 -20.19
C VAL A 511 -21.50 7.41 -18.77
N LYS A 512 -20.86 8.56 -18.57
CA LYS A 512 -20.42 9.02 -17.27
C LYS A 512 -21.54 9.85 -16.65
N LEU A 513 -21.96 9.46 -15.46
CA LEU A 513 -22.98 10.14 -14.66
C LEU A 513 -22.31 10.76 -13.44
N THR A 514 -22.63 12.01 -13.17
CA THR A 514 -22.18 12.73 -11.97
C THR A 514 -23.35 12.82 -10.99
N CYS A 515 -23.10 12.48 -9.74
CA CYS A 515 -24.10 12.63 -8.70
C CYS A 515 -24.13 14.06 -8.15
N THR A 516 -25.27 14.74 -8.31
CA THR A 516 -25.47 16.10 -7.80
C THR A 516 -26.88 16.23 -7.25
N ASN A 517 -27.03 16.62 -5.98
CA ASN A 517 -28.31 16.87 -5.32
C ASN A 517 -29.27 15.67 -5.44
N ASP A 518 -28.75 14.48 -5.09
CA ASP A 518 -29.45 13.19 -5.15
C ASP A 518 -29.89 12.72 -6.54
N LYS A 519 -29.47 13.45 -7.59
CA LYS A 519 -29.82 13.16 -8.98
C LYS A 519 -28.58 12.91 -9.82
N LEU A 520 -28.69 11.99 -10.78
CA LEU A 520 -27.61 11.65 -11.70
C LEU A 520 -27.70 12.52 -12.95
N TYR A 521 -26.58 13.13 -13.32
CA TYR A 521 -26.49 14.01 -14.47
C TYR A 521 -25.46 13.51 -15.48
N THR A 522 -25.76 13.66 -16.76
CA THR A 522 -24.76 13.55 -17.83
C THR A 522 -24.90 14.76 -18.76
N GLU A 523 -23.78 15.39 -19.11
CA GLU A 523 -23.78 16.59 -19.97
C GLU A 523 -24.76 17.70 -19.53
N GLY A 524 -25.00 17.83 -18.22
CA GLY A 524 -25.92 18.81 -17.64
C GLY A 524 -27.40 18.39 -17.62
N MET A 525 -27.76 17.23 -18.19
CA MET A 525 -29.11 16.67 -18.16
C MET A 525 -29.28 15.66 -17.05
N GLU A 526 -30.39 15.74 -16.29
CA GLU A 526 -30.80 14.71 -15.34
C GLU A 526 -31.19 13.44 -16.11
N VAL A 527 -30.66 12.29 -15.69
CA VAL A 527 -30.91 11.01 -16.35
C VAL A 527 -31.18 9.91 -15.34
N ASN A 528 -32.01 8.94 -15.74
CA ASN A 528 -32.29 7.75 -14.97
C ASN A 528 -31.45 6.58 -15.53
N PRO A 529 -30.60 5.90 -14.73
CA PRO A 529 -29.88 4.70 -15.14
C PRO A 529 -30.75 3.63 -15.80
N ALA A 530 -32.03 3.51 -15.40
CA ALA A 530 -32.99 2.56 -15.97
C ALA A 530 -33.32 2.82 -17.45
N ASP A 531 -33.13 4.06 -17.93
CA ASP A 531 -33.36 4.40 -19.33
C ASP A 531 -32.27 3.84 -20.25
N TYR A 532 -31.16 3.36 -19.68
CA TYR A 532 -29.98 2.92 -20.40
C TYR A 532 -29.87 1.40 -20.54
N LYS A 533 -29.64 0.93 -21.76
CA LYS A 533 -29.50 -0.49 -22.08
C LYS A 533 -28.39 -0.73 -23.10
N CYS A 534 -27.65 -1.83 -23.01
CA CYS A 534 -26.73 -2.22 -24.06
C CYS A 534 -27.47 -2.83 -25.27
N SER A 535 -26.94 -2.61 -26.47
CA SER A 535 -27.53 -3.16 -27.70
C SER A 535 -27.51 -4.71 -27.78
N SER A 536 -26.64 -5.37 -27.01
CA SER A 536 -26.59 -6.81 -26.77
C SER A 536 -25.90 -7.10 -25.45
N LYS A 537 -25.84 -8.39 -25.06
CA LYS A 537 -25.09 -8.84 -23.88
C LYS A 537 -23.64 -8.34 -23.91
N ASN A 538 -23.14 -7.98 -22.73
CA ASN A 538 -21.75 -7.62 -22.52
C ASN A 538 -20.87 -8.86 -22.70
N GLN A 539 -19.66 -8.70 -23.26
CA GLN A 539 -18.72 -9.81 -23.42
C GLN A 539 -17.35 -9.40 -22.91
N PRO A 540 -16.69 -10.19 -22.04
CA PRO A 540 -15.34 -9.85 -21.56
C PRO A 540 -14.30 -10.03 -22.68
N SER A 541 -13.08 -9.57 -22.40
CA SER A 541 -11.91 -9.70 -23.27
C SER A 541 -10.80 -10.51 -22.59
N LEU A 542 -10.01 -11.21 -23.38
CA LEU A 542 -8.78 -11.87 -22.95
C LEU A 542 -7.56 -11.04 -23.36
N ILE A 543 -6.76 -10.64 -22.37
CA ILE A 543 -5.41 -10.12 -22.58
C ILE A 543 -4.44 -11.28 -22.36
N ILE A 544 -3.69 -11.63 -23.39
CA ILE A 544 -2.79 -12.79 -23.40
C ILE A 544 -1.34 -12.30 -23.35
N THR A 545 -0.64 -12.61 -22.27
CA THR A 545 0.78 -12.28 -22.06
C THR A 545 1.62 -13.55 -22.12
N ARG A 546 2.17 -13.83 -23.32
CA ARG A 546 3.03 -15.02 -23.54
C ARG A 546 4.41 -14.84 -22.90
N ASN A 547 5.05 -15.96 -22.54
CA ASN A 547 6.36 -16.00 -21.88
C ASN A 547 6.40 -15.28 -20.52
N SER A 548 5.27 -15.17 -19.83
CA SER A 548 5.14 -14.43 -18.56
C SER A 548 5.81 -15.12 -17.36
N LYS A 549 6.22 -16.39 -17.50
CA LYS A 549 6.71 -17.25 -16.40
C LYS A 549 5.80 -17.19 -15.16
N CYS A 550 4.47 -17.17 -15.35
CA CYS A 550 3.49 -17.17 -14.26
C CYS A 550 3.47 -18.45 -13.40
N SER A 551 4.27 -19.47 -13.77
CA SER A 551 4.53 -20.67 -12.97
C SER A 551 5.98 -21.10 -13.15
N PRO A 552 6.65 -21.60 -12.09
CA PRO A 552 8.01 -22.13 -12.18
C PRO A 552 8.09 -23.51 -12.87
N GLU A 553 6.95 -24.20 -13.05
CA GLU A 553 6.85 -25.51 -13.70
C GLU A 553 5.60 -25.62 -14.58
N GLY A 554 5.68 -26.48 -15.60
CA GLY A 554 4.54 -26.85 -16.44
C GLY A 554 3.54 -27.75 -15.71
N ILE A 555 2.38 -28.00 -16.32
CA ILE A 555 1.31 -28.80 -15.68
C ILE A 555 1.73 -30.26 -15.47
N ASP A 556 2.66 -30.74 -16.28
CA ASP A 556 3.33 -32.03 -16.20
C ASP A 556 4.60 -32.01 -15.32
N LYS A 557 4.80 -30.94 -14.53
CA LYS A 557 5.96 -30.73 -13.63
C LYS A 557 7.31 -30.58 -14.34
N ARG A 558 7.32 -30.37 -15.66
CA ARG A 558 8.55 -30.07 -16.39
C ARG A 558 9.13 -28.72 -15.94
N LYS A 559 10.46 -28.64 -15.92
CA LYS A 559 11.22 -27.41 -15.64
C LYS A 559 11.82 -26.76 -16.90
N THR A 560 11.70 -27.41 -18.05
CA THR A 560 12.13 -26.93 -19.37
C THR A 560 10.92 -26.53 -20.22
N ASP A 561 11.15 -25.84 -21.35
CA ASP A 561 10.11 -25.41 -22.31
C ASP A 561 9.04 -24.46 -21.74
N LEU A 562 9.36 -23.71 -20.68
CA LEU A 562 8.43 -22.82 -19.99
C LEU A 562 7.98 -21.61 -20.83
N GLY A 563 8.51 -21.41 -22.04
CA GLY A 563 8.07 -20.36 -22.98
C GLY A 563 6.61 -20.52 -23.45
N ARG A 564 5.99 -21.68 -23.24
CA ARG A 564 4.56 -21.90 -23.51
C ARG A 564 3.67 -21.69 -22.28
N ILE A 565 4.24 -21.25 -21.16
CA ILE A 565 3.46 -20.81 -20.01
C ILE A 565 3.05 -19.37 -20.23
N THR A 566 1.74 -19.17 -20.26
CA THR A 566 1.10 -17.92 -20.68
C THR A 566 0.22 -17.42 -19.56
N HIS A 567 0.40 -16.13 -19.24
CA HIS A 567 -0.49 -15.42 -18.33
C HIS A 567 -1.65 -14.83 -19.12
N ILE A 568 -2.85 -14.92 -18.57
CA ILE A 568 -4.08 -14.43 -19.19
C ILE A 568 -4.84 -13.60 -18.17
N SER A 569 -5.21 -12.39 -18.56
CA SER A 569 -6.17 -11.56 -17.83
C SER A 569 -7.53 -11.64 -18.53
N LEU A 570 -8.53 -12.17 -17.85
CA LEU A 570 -9.93 -12.19 -18.27
C LEU A 570 -10.67 -11.04 -17.57
N GLY A 571 -11.27 -10.14 -18.34
CA GLY A 571 -11.89 -8.96 -17.76
C GLY A 571 -12.49 -8.00 -18.79
N TRP A 572 -12.58 -6.73 -18.41
CA TRP A 572 -13.45 -5.76 -19.06
C TRP A 572 -12.66 -4.52 -19.50
N ASN A 573 -12.79 -4.14 -20.77
CA ASN A 573 -12.10 -2.96 -21.31
C ASN A 573 -13.03 -1.76 -21.35
N PHE A 574 -12.97 -0.93 -20.31
CA PHE A 574 -13.77 0.29 -20.19
C PHE A 574 -12.94 1.54 -20.48
N ARG A 575 -13.60 2.70 -20.51
CA ARG A 575 -12.92 3.98 -20.69
C ARG A 575 -11.94 4.27 -19.54
N SER A 576 -12.30 3.88 -18.33
CA SER A 576 -11.48 4.01 -17.13
C SER A 576 -10.28 3.06 -17.06
N GLY A 577 -10.14 2.12 -18.01
CA GLY A 577 -9.07 1.13 -18.03
C GLY A 577 -9.60 -0.30 -18.13
N PHE A 578 -8.66 -1.26 -18.09
CA PHE A 578 -9.00 -2.68 -18.05
C PHE A 578 -9.24 -3.11 -16.60
N ILE A 579 -10.43 -3.62 -16.31
CA ILE A 579 -10.76 -4.22 -15.02
C ILE A 579 -10.58 -5.73 -15.16
N GLU A 580 -9.52 -6.27 -14.53
CA GLU A 580 -9.30 -7.70 -14.46
C GLU A 580 -10.31 -8.33 -13.49
N GLN A 581 -11.06 -9.32 -13.97
CA GLN A 581 -12.02 -10.07 -13.18
C GLN A 581 -11.40 -11.40 -12.72
N VAL A 582 -10.70 -12.10 -13.62
CA VAL A 582 -10.01 -13.35 -13.33
C VAL A 582 -8.62 -13.32 -13.95
N GLU A 583 -7.62 -13.59 -13.13
CA GLU A 583 -6.24 -13.82 -13.55
C GLU A 583 -6.02 -15.34 -13.73
N LEU A 584 -5.34 -15.75 -14.80
CA LEU A 584 -5.10 -17.15 -15.12
C LEU A 584 -3.66 -17.40 -15.57
N CYS A 585 -3.12 -18.55 -15.20
CA CYS A 585 -1.89 -19.09 -15.77
C CYS A 585 -2.18 -20.39 -16.51
N ILE A 586 -1.85 -20.45 -17.80
CA ILE A 586 -2.10 -21.62 -18.64
C ILE A 586 -0.79 -22.16 -19.22
N ASP A 587 -0.67 -23.49 -19.22
CA ASP A 587 0.33 -24.18 -20.00
C ASP A 587 -0.20 -24.42 -21.42
N GLU A 588 0.21 -23.62 -22.41
CA GLU A 588 -0.23 -23.78 -23.79
C GLU A 588 0.35 -25.04 -24.47
N LEU A 589 1.31 -25.76 -23.86
CA LEU A 589 1.78 -27.05 -24.39
C LEU A 589 0.71 -28.13 -24.22
N PHE A 590 0.06 -28.16 -23.06
CA PHE A 590 -0.99 -29.12 -22.71
C PHE A 590 -2.40 -28.53 -22.75
N TYR A 591 -2.51 -27.21 -22.90
CA TYR A 591 -3.74 -26.42 -22.79
C TYR A 591 -4.47 -26.59 -21.45
N GLY A 592 -3.70 -26.80 -20.38
CA GLY A 592 -4.19 -26.95 -19.02
C GLY A 592 -3.93 -25.70 -18.18
N THR A 593 -4.93 -25.28 -17.43
CA THR A 593 -4.82 -24.14 -16.51
C THR A 593 -4.12 -24.58 -15.23
N LEU A 594 -3.04 -23.88 -14.88
CA LEU A 594 -2.20 -24.14 -13.71
C LEU A 594 -2.82 -23.56 -12.44
N TRP A 595 -3.33 -22.33 -12.53
CA TRP A 595 -4.02 -21.65 -11.44
C TRP A 595 -4.90 -20.53 -11.99
N THR A 596 -5.89 -20.14 -11.20
CA THR A 596 -6.67 -18.91 -11.37
C THR A 596 -6.67 -18.10 -10.08
N LYS A 597 -6.89 -16.79 -10.19
CA LYS A 597 -7.05 -15.87 -9.06
C LYS A 597 -8.20 -14.92 -9.35
N HIS A 598 -9.07 -14.71 -8.36
CA HIS A 598 -10.21 -13.81 -8.41
C HIS A 598 -10.51 -13.27 -7.00
N ASN A 599 -11.32 -12.22 -6.91
CA ASN A 599 -11.75 -11.63 -5.65
C ASN A 599 -13.23 -11.96 -5.38
N VAL A 600 -13.55 -12.43 -4.18
CA VAL A 600 -14.93 -12.64 -3.73
C VAL A 600 -15.40 -11.39 -2.99
N VAL A 601 -16.47 -10.76 -3.46
CA VAL A 601 -16.96 -9.47 -2.96
C VAL A 601 -17.97 -9.64 -1.81
N GLY A 602 -17.48 -10.25 -0.73
CA GLY A 602 -18.17 -10.59 0.53
C GLY A 602 -19.61 -10.11 0.70
N LYS A 603 -19.79 -8.93 1.32
CA LYS A 603 -21.10 -8.32 1.62
C LYS A 603 -22.03 -8.16 0.42
N SER A 604 -21.51 -8.15 -0.80
CA SER A 604 -22.32 -7.94 -2.00
C SER A 604 -22.81 -9.24 -2.64
N ILE A 605 -22.30 -10.40 -2.21
CA ILE A 605 -22.67 -11.71 -2.74
C ILE A 605 -24.14 -12.03 -2.47
N GLU A 606 -24.68 -11.65 -1.30
CA GLU A 606 -26.11 -11.83 -0.98
C GLU A 606 -27.03 -11.06 -1.95
N PHE A 607 -26.50 -10.05 -2.62
CA PHE A 607 -27.20 -9.23 -3.61
C PHE A 607 -26.93 -9.65 -5.06
N SER A 608 -26.26 -10.79 -5.28
CA SER A 608 -25.95 -11.30 -6.62
C SER A 608 -27.19 -11.46 -7.48
N ASP A 609 -27.04 -11.17 -8.77
CA ASP A 609 -28.05 -11.47 -9.79
C ASP A 609 -28.32 -12.98 -9.79
N LYS A 610 -29.60 -13.33 -9.85
CA LYS A 610 -30.09 -14.70 -9.88
C LYS A 610 -30.61 -15.01 -11.29
N ASP A 611 -29.72 -15.05 -12.28
CA ASP A 611 -30.10 -15.54 -13.62
C ASP A 611 -30.15 -17.08 -13.61
N SER A 612 -31.13 -17.65 -14.31
CA SER A 612 -31.30 -19.09 -14.51
C SER A 612 -30.59 -19.62 -15.75
N ASP A 613 -30.19 -18.75 -16.69
CA ASP A 613 -29.71 -19.15 -18.01
C ASP A 613 -28.18 -19.29 -18.05
N ARG A 614 -27.70 -20.52 -17.82
CA ARG A 614 -26.28 -20.87 -17.92
C ARG A 614 -25.73 -20.68 -19.34
N PRO A 615 -24.72 -19.81 -19.57
CA PRO A 615 -24.14 -19.62 -20.90
C PRO A 615 -23.24 -20.80 -21.31
N ALA A 616 -22.99 -20.91 -22.62
CA ALA A 616 -22.09 -21.90 -23.18
C ALA A 616 -20.62 -21.46 -23.05
N PHE A 617 -19.74 -22.39 -22.65
CA PHE A 617 -18.29 -22.14 -22.62
C PHE A 617 -17.73 -21.81 -24.01
N ILE A 618 -16.84 -20.81 -24.07
CA ILE A 618 -16.13 -20.40 -25.29
C ILE A 618 -14.61 -20.53 -25.15
N VAL A 619 -13.90 -20.68 -26.26
CA VAL A 619 -12.42 -20.80 -26.29
C VAL A 619 -11.70 -19.47 -26.49
N ASP A 620 -12.39 -18.51 -27.11
CA ASP A 620 -11.85 -17.20 -27.50
C ASP A 620 -13.05 -16.31 -27.86
N GLU A 621 -12.98 -15.05 -27.48
CA GLU A 621 -13.98 -14.03 -27.76
C GLU A 621 -13.83 -13.40 -29.16
N THR A 622 -12.68 -13.53 -29.83
CA THR A 622 -12.37 -12.84 -31.10
C THR A 622 -12.66 -13.69 -32.35
N GLY A 623 -13.03 -14.96 -32.18
CA GLY A 623 -13.17 -15.92 -33.28
C GLY A 623 -11.84 -16.35 -33.94
N GLN A 624 -10.71 -15.74 -33.54
CA GLN A 624 -9.38 -16.05 -34.06
C GLN A 624 -8.80 -17.36 -33.52
N LYS A 625 -9.42 -17.95 -32.49
CA LYS A 625 -9.02 -19.22 -31.86
C LYS A 625 -7.56 -19.15 -31.40
N ARG A 626 -7.21 -18.08 -30.68
CA ARG A 626 -5.84 -17.75 -30.23
C ARG A 626 -5.27 -18.77 -29.25
N LEU A 627 -6.12 -19.60 -28.65
CA LEU A 627 -5.80 -20.62 -27.65
C LEU A 627 -6.24 -22.01 -28.14
N PHE A 628 -5.90 -23.06 -27.40
CA PHE A 628 -6.27 -24.46 -27.70
C PHE A 628 -5.88 -24.93 -29.12
N GLY A 629 -4.73 -24.46 -29.64
CA GLY A 629 -4.20 -24.88 -30.94
C GLY A 629 -5.12 -24.56 -32.11
N LYS A 630 -5.78 -23.39 -32.09
CA LYS A 630 -6.75 -22.94 -33.11
C LYS A 630 -7.99 -23.82 -33.24
N ARG A 631 -8.31 -24.64 -32.23
CA ARG A 631 -9.55 -25.43 -32.19
C ARG A 631 -10.74 -24.52 -31.89
N SER A 632 -11.89 -24.81 -32.50
CA SER A 632 -13.12 -24.06 -32.27
C SER A 632 -13.79 -24.46 -30.95
N THR A 633 -14.65 -23.59 -30.43
CA THR A 633 -15.55 -23.89 -29.31
C THR A 633 -16.28 -25.23 -29.48
N ASN A 634 -16.77 -25.52 -30.69
CA ASN A 634 -17.48 -26.76 -30.99
C ASN A 634 -16.56 -27.99 -30.85
N LYS A 635 -15.32 -27.91 -31.34
CA LYS A 635 -14.35 -29.02 -31.22
C LYS A 635 -13.99 -29.30 -29.76
N ILE A 636 -13.73 -28.26 -28.98
CA ILE A 636 -13.43 -28.44 -27.54
C ILE A 636 -14.66 -28.95 -26.81
N THR A 637 -15.86 -28.41 -27.08
CA THR A 637 -17.11 -28.90 -26.50
C THR A 637 -17.38 -30.35 -26.85
N GLN A 638 -17.09 -30.78 -28.08
CA GLN A 638 -17.24 -32.17 -28.51
C GLN A 638 -16.31 -33.11 -27.74
N ALA A 639 -15.11 -32.68 -27.34
CA ALA A 639 -14.22 -33.47 -26.50
C ALA A 639 -14.82 -33.76 -25.12
N TYR A 640 -15.65 -32.84 -24.60
CA TYR A 640 -16.41 -33.03 -23.36
C TYR A 640 -17.68 -33.87 -23.52
N ALA A 641 -18.08 -34.29 -24.73
CA ALA A 641 -19.24 -35.16 -24.88
C ALA A 641 -18.94 -36.55 -24.28
N LYS A 642 -19.85 -37.10 -23.45
CA LYS A 642 -19.69 -38.39 -22.77
C LYS A 642 -19.25 -39.53 -23.70
N LYS A 643 -19.80 -39.58 -24.93
CA LYS A 643 -19.41 -40.55 -25.96
C LYS A 643 -17.96 -40.37 -26.44
N SER A 644 -17.54 -39.12 -26.66
CA SER A 644 -16.16 -38.79 -27.03
C SER A 644 -15.19 -39.17 -25.92
N GLN A 645 -15.52 -38.83 -24.66
CA GLN A 645 -14.70 -39.20 -23.51
C GLN A 645 -14.54 -40.71 -23.37
N LYS A 646 -15.62 -41.49 -23.50
CA LYS A 646 -15.55 -42.96 -23.48
C LYS A 646 -14.65 -43.51 -24.59
N LYS A 647 -14.72 -42.92 -25.79
CA LYS A 647 -13.84 -43.28 -26.91
C LYS A 647 -12.38 -42.98 -26.58
N THR A 648 -12.08 -41.77 -26.12
CA THR A 648 -10.71 -41.36 -25.75
C THR A 648 -10.14 -42.21 -24.61
N ILE A 649 -10.91 -42.53 -23.58
CA ILE A 649 -10.47 -43.44 -22.52
C ILE A 649 -10.16 -44.83 -23.04
N LYS A 650 -10.99 -45.37 -23.95
CA LYS A 650 -10.71 -46.66 -24.60
C LYS A 650 -9.43 -46.61 -25.43
N GLU A 651 -9.20 -45.52 -26.15
CA GLU A 651 -7.98 -45.32 -26.95
C GLU A 651 -6.72 -45.24 -26.07
N ILE A 652 -6.79 -44.61 -24.91
CA ILE A 652 -5.66 -44.42 -24.00
C ILE A 652 -5.37 -45.70 -23.18
N THR A 653 -6.41 -46.36 -22.67
CA THR A 653 -6.27 -47.44 -21.68
C THR A 653 -6.49 -48.84 -22.25
N GLY A 654 -7.08 -48.95 -23.45
CA GLY A 654 -7.52 -50.23 -24.02
C GLY A 654 -8.84 -50.78 -23.46
N HIS A 655 -9.34 -50.24 -22.34
CA HIS A 655 -10.59 -50.66 -21.70
C HIS A 655 -11.49 -49.46 -21.36
N THR A 656 -12.71 -49.71 -20.88
CA THR A 656 -13.65 -48.63 -20.49
C THR A 656 -14.19 -48.78 -19.07
N THR A 657 -13.66 -49.75 -18.34
CA THR A 657 -14.07 -50.11 -16.99
C THR A 657 -12.86 -50.27 -16.09
N ILE A 658 -12.98 -49.92 -14.82
CA ILE A 658 -12.00 -50.19 -13.77
C ILE A 658 -12.74 -50.73 -12.55
N TYR A 659 -12.25 -51.82 -11.95
CA TYR A 659 -12.94 -52.50 -10.84
C TYR A 659 -14.41 -52.83 -11.10
N GLY A 660 -14.76 -53.21 -12.34
CA GLY A 660 -16.14 -53.51 -12.75
C GLY A 660 -17.03 -52.27 -12.96
N LEU A 661 -16.55 -51.06 -12.71
CA LEU A 661 -17.31 -49.82 -12.90
C LEU A 661 -16.91 -49.12 -14.21
N PRO A 662 -17.86 -48.46 -14.91
CA PRO A 662 -17.53 -47.66 -16.09
C PRO A 662 -16.68 -46.45 -15.70
N MET A 663 -15.56 -46.24 -16.39
CA MET A 663 -14.76 -45.02 -16.22
C MET A 663 -15.53 -43.78 -16.73
N ILE A 664 -16.34 -43.96 -17.77
CA ILE A 664 -17.23 -42.94 -18.34
C ILE A 664 -18.64 -43.49 -18.54
N GLU A 665 -19.62 -42.88 -17.87
CA GLU A 665 -21.04 -43.14 -18.03
C GLU A 665 -21.63 -42.26 -19.13
N THR A 666 -22.19 -42.91 -20.15
CA THR A 666 -22.81 -42.22 -21.30
C THR A 666 -24.31 -41.99 -21.13
N ASN A 667 -24.93 -42.54 -20.09
CA ASN A 667 -26.35 -42.37 -19.83
C ASN A 667 -26.64 -40.95 -19.28
N ARG A 668 -27.89 -40.48 -19.40
CA ARG A 668 -28.27 -39.11 -19.03
C ARG A 668 -28.04 -38.80 -17.56
N LYS A 669 -28.30 -39.76 -16.66
CA LYS A 669 -28.19 -39.62 -15.20
C LYS A 669 -26.78 -39.88 -14.66
N GLY A 670 -25.87 -40.41 -15.49
CA GLY A 670 -24.54 -40.81 -15.05
C GLY A 670 -23.70 -39.63 -14.59
N THR A 671 -22.95 -39.84 -13.51
CA THR A 671 -22.09 -38.88 -12.81
C THR A 671 -20.61 -39.16 -13.02
N LEU A 672 -20.24 -40.31 -13.58
CA LEU A 672 -18.85 -40.62 -13.92
C LEU A 672 -18.55 -40.11 -15.32
N PHE A 673 -18.30 -38.81 -15.46
CA PHE A 673 -17.81 -38.19 -16.69
C PHE A 673 -17.06 -36.90 -16.34
N MET A 674 -16.16 -36.47 -17.20
CA MET A 674 -15.44 -35.21 -17.03
C MET A 674 -16.34 -34.04 -17.41
N ALA A 675 -16.74 -33.25 -16.42
CA ALA A 675 -17.40 -31.97 -16.59
C ALA A 675 -16.38 -30.84 -16.81
N LYS A 676 -16.88 -29.70 -17.28
CA LYS A 676 -16.13 -28.44 -17.35
C LYS A 676 -16.16 -27.81 -15.95
N GLY A 677 -15.26 -28.25 -15.06
CA GLY A 677 -15.19 -27.73 -13.70
C GLY A 677 -14.67 -26.31 -13.71
N HIS A 678 -15.41 -25.37 -13.13
CA HIS A 678 -14.99 -23.98 -13.03
C HIS A 678 -13.84 -23.85 -12.04
N LEU A 679 -12.85 -23.00 -12.36
CA LEU A 679 -11.75 -22.69 -11.43
C LEU A 679 -12.02 -21.40 -10.66
N SER A 680 -12.50 -20.36 -11.35
CA SER A 680 -13.12 -19.18 -10.74
C SER A 680 -14.63 -19.23 -11.03
N PRO A 681 -15.47 -19.66 -10.07
CA PRO A 681 -16.89 -19.93 -10.29
C PRO A 681 -17.70 -18.65 -10.48
N ASP A 682 -18.79 -18.74 -11.25
CA ASP A 682 -19.74 -17.63 -11.45
C ASP A 682 -20.34 -17.12 -10.14
N ALA A 683 -20.62 -18.02 -9.19
CA ALA A 683 -21.16 -17.71 -7.87
C ALA A 683 -20.26 -16.79 -7.00
N ALA A 684 -19.03 -16.52 -7.41
CA ALA A 684 -18.14 -15.54 -6.79
C ALA A 684 -18.39 -14.09 -7.24
N PHE A 685 -19.28 -13.86 -8.22
CA PHE A 685 -19.52 -12.56 -8.85
C PHE A 685 -20.97 -12.09 -8.70
N VAL A 686 -21.16 -10.78 -8.71
CA VAL A 686 -22.45 -10.15 -8.34
C VAL A 686 -23.30 -9.90 -9.57
N TYR A 687 -22.75 -9.27 -10.61
CA TYR A 687 -23.53 -8.93 -11.80
C TYR A 687 -23.60 -10.09 -12.78
N ASP A 688 -24.75 -10.27 -13.45
CA ASP A 688 -24.95 -11.30 -14.47
C ASP A 688 -23.84 -11.28 -15.54
N GLY A 689 -23.48 -10.08 -16.03
CA GLY A 689 -22.38 -9.94 -16.99
C GLY A 689 -21.04 -10.47 -16.46
N GLU A 690 -20.72 -10.28 -15.18
CA GLU A 690 -19.52 -10.84 -14.54
C GLU A 690 -19.63 -12.36 -14.42
N GLN A 691 -20.78 -12.88 -13.98
CA GLN A 691 -21.06 -14.30 -13.87
C GLN A 691 -20.88 -15.00 -15.23
N GLU A 692 -21.52 -14.50 -16.29
CA GLU A 692 -21.36 -14.98 -17.66
C GLU A 692 -19.90 -14.86 -18.15
N GLY A 693 -19.20 -13.82 -17.70
CA GLY A 693 -17.82 -13.53 -18.06
C GLY A 693 -16.84 -14.64 -17.66
N THR A 694 -17.20 -15.51 -16.72
CA THR A 694 -16.37 -16.62 -16.26
C THR A 694 -16.34 -17.83 -17.22
N TYR A 695 -17.22 -17.89 -18.22
CA TYR A 695 -17.48 -19.09 -19.05
C TYR A 695 -16.49 -19.28 -20.20
N PHE A 696 -15.20 -19.32 -19.86
CA PHE A 696 -14.11 -19.60 -20.80
C PHE A 696 -13.47 -20.95 -20.51
N PHE A 697 -13.10 -21.70 -21.55
CA PHE A 697 -12.41 -22.97 -21.38
C PHE A 697 -11.05 -22.83 -20.68
N VAL A 698 -10.43 -21.65 -20.71
CA VAL A 698 -9.22 -21.36 -19.91
C VAL A 698 -9.49 -21.18 -18.43
N ASN A 699 -10.74 -20.89 -18.03
CA ASN A 699 -11.18 -20.85 -16.64
C ASN A 699 -11.82 -22.19 -16.21
N ALA A 700 -11.50 -23.28 -16.91
CA ALA A 700 -12.07 -24.58 -16.62
C ALA A 700 -11.02 -25.69 -16.65
N ALA A 701 -11.20 -26.68 -15.80
CA ALA A 701 -10.45 -27.93 -15.80
C ALA A 701 -11.40 -29.13 -15.94
N PRO A 702 -11.01 -30.20 -16.68
CA PRO A 702 -11.76 -31.45 -16.66
C PRO A 702 -11.82 -32.03 -15.24
N GLN A 703 -13.02 -32.24 -14.73
CA GLN A 703 -13.25 -32.81 -13.39
C GLN A 703 -14.35 -33.86 -13.45
N TYR A 704 -14.24 -34.97 -12.72
CA TYR A 704 -15.37 -35.89 -12.60
C TYR A 704 -16.59 -35.15 -12.05
N GLN A 705 -17.75 -35.32 -12.67
CA GLN A 705 -18.97 -34.60 -12.27
C GLN A 705 -19.36 -34.87 -10.80
N SER A 706 -19.06 -36.07 -10.28
CA SER A 706 -19.24 -36.39 -8.86
C SER A 706 -18.37 -35.54 -7.91
N PHE A 707 -17.14 -35.20 -8.32
CA PHE A 707 -16.27 -34.29 -7.58
C PHE A 707 -16.72 -32.83 -7.72
N ASN A 708 -16.97 -32.41 -8.97
CA ASN A 708 -17.37 -31.05 -9.31
C ASN A 708 -18.65 -30.61 -8.59
N ASN A 709 -19.70 -31.45 -8.58
CA ASN A 709 -20.95 -31.16 -7.87
C ASN A 709 -20.98 -31.70 -6.42
N GLY A 710 -19.87 -32.22 -5.93
CA GLY A 710 -19.71 -32.74 -4.58
C GLY A 710 -18.77 -31.86 -3.76
N ASN A 711 -17.63 -32.41 -3.36
CA ASN A 711 -16.67 -31.74 -2.47
C ASN A 711 -16.16 -30.40 -3.03
N TRP A 712 -15.99 -30.27 -4.35
CA TRP A 712 -15.51 -29.03 -4.94
C TRP A 712 -16.52 -27.90 -4.76
N ARG A 713 -17.79 -28.14 -5.11
CA ARG A 713 -18.89 -27.19 -4.87
C ARG A 713 -19.04 -26.83 -3.39
N ALA A 714 -18.88 -27.79 -2.49
CA ALA A 714 -18.96 -27.52 -1.04
C ALA A 714 -17.85 -26.55 -0.59
N LEU A 715 -16.64 -26.71 -1.11
CA LEU A 715 -15.53 -25.79 -0.86
C LEU A 715 -15.81 -24.39 -1.42
N GLU A 716 -16.31 -24.29 -2.65
CA GLU A 716 -16.68 -23.01 -3.28
C GLU A 716 -17.73 -22.26 -2.44
N LEU A 717 -18.76 -22.96 -1.95
CA LEU A 717 -19.77 -22.38 -1.07
C LEU A 717 -19.18 -21.95 0.27
N ALA A 718 -18.29 -22.76 0.88
CA ALA A 718 -17.65 -22.40 2.14
C ALA A 718 -16.76 -21.15 2.03
N VAL A 719 -16.02 -20.99 0.92
CA VAL A 719 -15.24 -19.77 0.64
C VAL A 719 -16.14 -18.55 0.54
N ARG A 720 -17.30 -18.71 -0.11
CA ARG A 720 -18.30 -17.66 -0.23
C ARG A 720 -18.89 -17.25 1.12
N ASP A 721 -19.33 -18.22 1.90
CA ASP A 721 -19.89 -18.00 3.24
C ASP A 721 -18.85 -17.41 4.21
N LEU A 722 -17.56 -17.70 4.01
CA LEU A 722 -16.47 -17.07 4.75
C LEU A 722 -16.30 -15.60 4.36
N ALA A 723 -16.41 -15.26 3.07
CA ALA A 723 -16.30 -13.88 2.61
C ALA A 723 -17.47 -12.99 3.04
N GLU A 724 -18.65 -13.56 3.26
CA GLU A 724 -19.85 -12.85 3.76
C GLU A 724 -19.73 -12.43 5.24
N LYS A 725 -18.93 -13.14 6.04
CA LYS A 725 -18.70 -12.88 7.47
C LYS A 725 -17.63 -11.83 7.69
#